data_AF-A0A8J1YSU8-F1
#
_entry.id   AF-A0A8J1YSU8-F1
#
_cell.length_a   1.000
_cell.length_b   1.000
_cell.length_c   1.000
_cell.angle_alpha   90.00
_cell.angle_beta   90.00
_cell.angle_gamma   90.00
#
_symmetry.space_group_name_H-M   'P 1'
#
loop_
_entity.id
_entity.type
_entity.pdbx_description
1 polymer ?
#
loop_
_entity_poly.entity_id
_entity_poly.type
_entity_poly.pdbx_seq_one_letter_code
_entity_poly.pdbx_strand_id
1 'polypeptide(L)'
;MLRSKSRPTFSSAELELQLSQVRLHFPHPSSSASENLEALAPLIKSIQDSDSEQLYLRSLDSFVEEKEREIEKICEGNYEEFVSSVSTLLTIRQGTVHLRRRIGELDGQMGDVGRALGEKKRALLEQKKVARNMDDAIETLQTCLRLLDLVHRVGEMIRDGKYWGALRSLEDLLHLPPPSISQTPFYAHILSSLPSLRLSIKDAVTASTKSWLFDVRQSGATVGKLALEQMANRIKKWRTKREKDGGVRLARVGGAMELVNNERIEFDALENEEIQVDFRPLYQCIHIYDALDCKPELQRNYQDDRKTQATLILTSRLATTPESLMSTLPILMQELVGFFIIEAHVLRSMPDFRSRRDVDELWDEMCKRIVEVMGQGLKGCGQPEVFLESKTNVLLFVQTLEGYEYNITELNGLLITLFERYSELLLRKFSTDFDQAISNDDHQPMLVSDQEEFDQVSGVCWLATGEAESLAMQGFPQSMPFSQTYPMCCINIRDFVDQFYQFTDGVAQQHLDIDEVLRKSLDGLLSDHVSAQIAKRLQGMSNLSQIAQIVVNLEHFCTACDELEGVLMNLRASQRGGPVHLSSCQSFAKTLTTAEGRINSVINSKIESFFELAEYNWMPARPQSTSSEPSTYVFEMITFLTAYVDSVLIGLNDAFKTRSYQSALSRINRWMMETLCGKEIQRFNEAALAKVLADAKFVEAEIKRLGKSELDHVFDEVKMTINIILSDAVSAYMEPSIRQMSYSAVRPVRLAVILAKLGKGAAMVGGPAAMGRSERRRREADEVAKLILPPQSADITSPDQHALVQAMDGASAVVSMAGLLVASPKRFYEVAEKGAENVAKAAKQAGVGRMVMISAIGSDPNGPTPYQRTKAAGERIFFETEPQSTIIRPSIVFGPGDSFFTRFATLAKYLPFLPVFGGGVVRFQPVYAGDIARAVEICCRDDPKVVAQVGGKIIEAGGPDTFTYREIMQLVLRYSGLQGRRAIISLPYWLGMIQAFFLEKLPESIFTVTRDQIRQLRNDNIVSVSPVPPLHSLDFASLLTAFPSSLPSSAPAGEAGLTSVHKMLPQYLGAKASIEQGKRTHGRGSVVTGASSGFEQVQKMNMKK
;
A
#
# COMPACT_ATOMS: atom_id res chain seq x y z
N MET A 1 19.42 67.19 -206.04
CA MET A 1 18.76 67.86 -207.18
C MET A 1 17.25 67.90 -206.93
N LEU A 2 16.69 69.11 -206.80
CA LEU A 2 15.39 69.58 -207.32
C LEU A 2 14.24 68.57 -207.57
N ARG A 3 13.16 68.61 -206.77
CA ARG A 3 11.82 69.24 -207.05
C ARG A 3 10.62 68.58 -206.31
N SER A 4 9.77 69.48 -205.77
CA SER A 4 8.32 69.44 -205.43
C SER A 4 7.73 68.53 -204.31
N LYS A 5 6.96 69.22 -203.44
CA LYS A 5 6.15 68.83 -202.29
C LYS A 5 4.87 68.03 -202.63
N SER A 6 4.44 67.11 -201.76
CA SER A 6 3.03 66.92 -201.29
C SER A 6 2.94 65.83 -200.20
N ARG A 7 2.05 66.00 -199.21
CA ARG A 7 1.79 65.18 -198.00
C ARG A 7 1.01 63.88 -198.31
N PRO A 8 1.12 62.80 -197.48
CA PRO A 8 0.07 61.79 -197.29
C PRO A 8 -0.29 61.61 -195.79
N THR A 9 -1.49 61.90 -195.27
CA THR A 9 -2.78 61.15 -195.22
C THR A 9 -2.72 59.79 -194.52
N PHE A 10 -3.13 59.76 -193.26
CA PHE A 10 -3.32 58.58 -192.41
C PHE A 10 -4.64 57.85 -192.72
N SER A 11 -4.66 56.52 -192.59
CA SER A 11 -5.82 55.66 -192.87
C SER A 11 -6.48 55.13 -191.58
N SER A 12 -7.79 54.93 -191.61
CA SER A 12 -8.66 54.51 -190.49
C SER A 12 -8.18 53.23 -189.76
N ALA A 13 -7.42 52.37 -190.42
CA ALA A 13 -7.02 51.06 -189.90
C ALA A 13 -5.86 51.11 -188.88
N GLU A 14 -5.00 52.14 -188.91
CA GLU A 14 -3.89 52.27 -187.95
C GLU A 14 -4.34 52.87 -186.60
N LEU A 15 -5.44 53.63 -186.59
CA LEU A 15 -6.04 54.20 -185.39
C LEU A 15 -6.82 53.17 -184.56
N GLU A 16 -7.50 52.21 -185.21
CA GLU A 16 -8.21 51.11 -184.53
C GLU A 16 -7.27 50.16 -183.78
N LEU A 17 -6.06 49.93 -184.29
CA LEU A 17 -5.09 49.03 -183.64
C LEU A 17 -4.54 49.62 -182.34
N GLN A 18 -4.37 50.95 -182.25
CA GLN A 18 -3.84 51.62 -181.06
C GLN A 18 -4.88 51.79 -179.94
N LEU A 19 -6.16 51.94 -180.28
CA LEU A 19 -7.26 51.99 -179.30
C LEU A 19 -7.52 50.63 -178.60
N SER A 20 -7.12 49.52 -179.23
CA SER A 20 -7.28 48.17 -178.65
C SER A 20 -6.38 47.85 -177.44
N GLN A 21 -5.38 48.70 -177.15
CA GLN A 21 -4.41 48.46 -176.06
C GLN A 21 -4.83 49.05 -174.70
N VAL A 22 -5.90 49.84 -174.65
CA VAL A 22 -6.40 50.44 -173.39
C VAL A 22 -7.30 49.44 -172.68
N ARG A 23 -6.71 48.60 -171.81
CA ARG A 23 -7.44 47.72 -170.88
C ARG A 23 -7.79 48.45 -169.59
N LEU A 24 -9.07 48.73 -169.37
CA LEU A 24 -9.60 49.38 -168.17
C LEU A 24 -10.19 48.37 -167.18
N HIS A 25 -9.33 48.02 -166.22
CA HIS A 25 -9.61 47.69 -164.82
C HIS A 25 -10.13 46.32 -164.36
N PHE A 26 -9.71 46.03 -163.13
CA PHE A 26 -9.09 44.78 -162.66
C PHE A 26 -9.56 44.44 -161.23
N PRO A 27 -9.45 43.17 -160.82
CA PRO A 27 -9.76 42.67 -159.48
C PRO A 27 -8.64 43.03 -158.50
N HIS A 28 -9.01 43.39 -157.26
CA HIS A 28 -8.17 43.68 -156.09
C HIS A 28 -7.77 45.15 -155.80
N PRO A 29 -7.97 45.61 -154.55
CA PRO A 29 -7.68 46.98 -154.12
C PRO A 29 -6.20 47.08 -153.71
N SER A 30 -5.31 47.29 -154.68
CA SER A 30 -3.94 47.79 -154.44
C SER A 30 -3.23 48.09 -155.77
N SER A 31 -3.72 49.07 -156.54
CA SER A 31 -2.90 49.84 -157.49
C SER A 31 -3.60 51.14 -157.89
N SER A 32 -2.82 52.20 -158.02
CA SER A 32 -3.23 53.60 -158.16
C SER A 32 -3.65 53.98 -159.58
N ALA A 33 -4.84 54.58 -159.74
CA ALA A 33 -5.39 55.13 -160.98
C ALA A 33 -4.57 56.26 -161.64
N SER A 34 -3.43 56.64 -161.06
CA SER A 34 -2.61 57.78 -161.50
C SER A 34 -1.67 57.46 -162.67
N GLU A 35 -1.23 56.20 -162.83
CA GLU A 35 -0.21 55.84 -163.83
C GLU A 35 -0.78 55.74 -165.27
N ASN A 36 -2.09 55.57 -165.43
CA ASN A 36 -2.72 55.40 -166.74
C ASN A 36 -3.08 56.72 -167.45
N LEU A 37 -3.10 57.84 -166.71
CA LEU A 37 -3.35 59.18 -167.28
C LEU A 37 -2.12 59.76 -167.98
N GLU A 38 -0.91 59.33 -167.60
CA GLU A 38 0.34 59.79 -168.25
C GLU A 38 0.54 59.20 -169.65
N ALA A 39 -0.06 58.04 -169.95
CA ALA A 39 -0.03 57.42 -171.28
C ALA A 39 -0.86 58.18 -172.34
N LEU A 40 -1.75 59.09 -171.92
CA LEU A 40 -2.59 59.93 -172.80
C LEU A 40 -1.87 61.21 -173.27
N ALA A 41 -0.79 61.63 -172.59
CA ALA A 41 -0.10 62.88 -172.88
C ALA A 41 0.58 62.95 -174.28
N PRO A 42 1.21 61.88 -174.82
CA PRO A 42 1.79 61.90 -176.17
C PRO A 42 0.72 61.94 -177.27
N LEU A 43 -0.43 61.31 -177.00
CA LEU A 43 -1.58 61.25 -177.91
C LEU A 43 -2.16 62.65 -178.14
N ILE A 44 -2.39 63.41 -177.06
CA ILE A 44 -2.87 64.81 -177.13
C ILE A 44 -1.90 65.72 -177.90
N LYS A 45 -0.59 65.44 -177.83
CA LYS A 45 0.43 66.23 -178.51
C LYS A 45 0.50 65.95 -180.02
N SER A 46 0.26 64.71 -180.45
CA SER A 46 0.18 64.36 -181.88
C SER A 46 -1.11 64.85 -182.56
N ILE A 47 -2.18 65.04 -181.77
CA ILE A 47 -3.48 65.56 -182.21
C ILE A 47 -3.42 67.05 -182.58
N GLN A 48 -2.53 67.83 -181.95
CA GLN A 48 -2.36 69.26 -182.27
C GLN A 48 -1.63 69.53 -183.60
N ASP A 49 -0.81 68.59 -184.09
CA ASP A 49 0.02 68.81 -185.29
C ASP A 49 -0.69 68.45 -186.61
N SER A 50 -1.84 67.76 -186.56
CA SER A 50 -2.47 67.13 -187.74
C SER A 50 -3.94 67.52 -188.02
N ASP A 51 -4.51 68.48 -187.28
CA ASP A 51 -5.81 69.15 -187.58
C ASP A 51 -6.96 68.19 -187.98
N SER A 52 -7.00 67.01 -187.35
CA SER A 52 -7.93 65.91 -187.66
C SER A 52 -8.70 65.45 -186.42
N GLU A 53 -9.12 66.41 -185.58
CA GLU A 53 -9.89 66.18 -184.35
C GLU A 53 -11.20 65.41 -184.57
N GLN A 54 -11.89 65.66 -185.68
CA GLN A 54 -13.24 65.10 -185.90
C GLN A 54 -13.25 63.61 -186.26
N LEU A 55 -12.18 63.09 -186.88
CA LEU A 55 -12.08 61.67 -187.24
C LEU A 55 -11.78 60.80 -186.01
N TYR A 56 -11.01 61.33 -185.06
CA TYR A 56 -10.70 60.64 -183.81
C TYR A 56 -11.92 60.59 -182.88
N LEU A 57 -12.67 61.70 -182.76
CA LEU A 57 -13.91 61.73 -181.97
C LEU A 57 -14.93 60.70 -182.47
N ARG A 58 -15.12 60.55 -183.78
CA ARG A 58 -16.00 59.52 -184.34
C ARG A 58 -15.55 58.09 -184.03
N SER A 59 -14.24 57.83 -184.08
CA SER A 59 -13.70 56.50 -183.77
C SER A 59 -13.77 56.20 -182.27
N LEU A 60 -13.64 57.22 -181.41
CA LEU A 60 -13.79 57.12 -179.97
C LEU A 60 -15.25 56.88 -179.59
N ASP A 61 -16.19 57.61 -180.18
CA ASP A 61 -17.64 57.42 -179.97
C ASP A 61 -18.09 56.02 -180.41
N SER A 62 -17.58 55.53 -181.55
CA SER A 62 -17.79 54.15 -182.01
C SER A 62 -17.26 53.12 -181.01
N PHE A 63 -16.12 53.37 -180.38
CA PHE A 63 -15.53 52.47 -179.39
C PHE A 63 -16.29 52.50 -178.06
N VAL A 64 -16.77 53.68 -177.64
CA VAL A 64 -17.61 53.85 -176.44
C VAL A 64 -18.94 53.12 -176.62
N GLU A 65 -19.62 53.28 -177.76
CA GLU A 65 -20.88 52.58 -178.03
C GLU A 65 -20.73 51.05 -178.07
N GLU A 66 -19.61 50.54 -178.58
CA GLU A 66 -19.37 49.08 -178.60
C GLU A 66 -19.08 48.53 -177.21
N LYS A 67 -18.39 49.29 -176.35
CA LYS A 67 -18.14 48.89 -174.95
C LYS A 67 -19.34 49.08 -174.03
N GLU A 68 -20.17 50.10 -174.23
CA GLU A 68 -21.42 50.25 -173.48
C GLU A 68 -22.38 49.08 -173.78
N ARG A 69 -22.46 48.63 -175.04
CA ARG A 69 -23.24 47.43 -175.41
C ARG A 69 -22.72 46.14 -174.77
N GLU A 70 -21.41 46.00 -174.62
CA GLU A 70 -20.79 44.86 -173.96
C GLU A 70 -21.04 44.88 -172.43
N ILE A 71 -21.03 46.07 -171.82
CA ILE A 71 -21.35 46.27 -170.40
C ILE A 71 -22.84 46.02 -170.13
N GLU A 72 -23.75 46.52 -170.96
CA GLU A 72 -25.19 46.27 -170.80
C GLU A 72 -25.51 44.77 -170.80
N LYS A 73 -24.86 44.00 -171.68
CA LYS A 73 -25.07 42.54 -171.78
C LYS A 73 -24.54 41.76 -170.58
N ILE A 74 -23.49 42.26 -169.91
CA ILE A 74 -22.95 41.67 -168.67
C ILE A 74 -23.78 42.10 -167.46
N CYS A 75 -24.27 43.34 -167.44
CA CYS A 75 -25.09 43.88 -166.35
C CYS A 75 -26.50 43.26 -166.29
N GLU A 76 -27.08 42.82 -167.42
CA GLU A 76 -28.37 42.11 -167.43
C GLU A 76 -28.29 40.69 -166.81
N GLY A 77 -27.11 40.08 -166.71
CA GLY A 77 -26.96 38.72 -166.18
C GLY A 77 -27.02 38.57 -164.64
N ASN A 78 -26.69 39.63 -163.87
CA ASN A 78 -26.37 39.50 -162.44
C ASN A 78 -27.20 40.39 -161.48
N TYR A 79 -28.31 41.00 -161.92
CA TYR A 79 -29.11 41.90 -161.06
C TYR A 79 -29.86 41.17 -159.93
N GLU A 80 -30.22 39.89 -160.09
CA GLU A 80 -30.93 39.11 -159.05
C GLU A 80 -30.05 38.77 -157.83
N GLU A 81 -28.75 38.48 -158.02
CA GLU A 81 -27.85 38.14 -156.91
C GLU A 81 -27.52 39.33 -156.02
N PHE A 82 -27.46 40.55 -156.58
CA PHE A 82 -27.21 41.78 -155.82
C PHE A 82 -28.38 42.13 -154.89
N VAL A 83 -29.62 41.98 -155.35
CA VAL A 83 -30.82 42.22 -154.53
C VAL A 83 -30.90 41.23 -153.36
N SER A 84 -30.51 39.96 -153.58
CA SER A 84 -30.48 38.96 -152.50
C SER A 84 -29.46 39.31 -151.41
N SER A 85 -28.28 39.81 -151.80
CA SER A 85 -27.18 40.15 -150.88
C SER A 85 -27.50 41.35 -149.99
N VAL A 86 -28.21 42.35 -150.51
CA VAL A 86 -28.67 43.53 -149.74
C VAL A 86 -29.76 43.14 -148.72
N SER A 87 -30.63 42.17 -149.05
CA SER A 87 -31.62 41.63 -148.12
C SER A 87 -30.97 40.96 -146.91
N THR A 88 -29.92 40.13 -147.13
CA THR A 88 -29.18 39.46 -146.05
C THR A 88 -28.51 40.43 -145.08
N LEU A 89 -27.97 41.56 -145.55
CA LEU A 89 -27.36 42.57 -144.68
C LEU A 89 -28.38 43.24 -143.74
N LEU A 90 -29.62 43.46 -144.21
CA LEU A 90 -30.70 43.98 -143.37
C LEU A 90 -31.14 42.97 -142.30
N THR A 91 -31.13 41.66 -142.62
CA THR A 91 -31.45 40.60 -141.64
C THR A 91 -30.40 40.50 -140.53
N ILE A 92 -29.10 40.63 -140.85
CA ILE A 92 -28.01 40.60 -139.87
C ILE A 92 -28.10 41.79 -138.90
N ARG A 93 -28.46 42.98 -139.41
CA ARG A 93 -28.67 44.16 -138.56
C ARG A 93 -29.81 43.96 -137.56
N GLN A 94 -30.92 43.34 -137.95
CA GLN A 94 -32.00 42.99 -137.02
C GLN A 94 -31.55 41.95 -135.98
N GLY A 95 -30.77 40.93 -136.38
CA GLY A 95 -30.21 39.94 -135.46
C GLY A 95 -29.30 40.56 -134.38
N THR A 96 -28.53 41.59 -134.74
CA THR A 96 -27.62 42.28 -133.80
C THR A 96 -28.37 43.07 -132.73
N VAL A 97 -29.48 43.72 -133.10
CA VAL A 97 -30.35 44.43 -132.15
C VAL A 97 -31.03 43.45 -131.18
N HIS A 98 -31.46 42.29 -131.68
CA HIS A 98 -32.06 41.25 -130.83
C HIS A 98 -31.05 40.65 -129.83
N LEU A 99 -29.79 40.49 -130.21
CA LEU A 99 -28.74 40.01 -129.31
C LEU A 99 -28.47 41.00 -128.17
N ARG A 100 -28.42 42.31 -128.47
CA ARG A 100 -28.24 43.35 -127.45
C ARG A 100 -29.37 43.36 -126.41
N ARG A 101 -30.61 43.14 -126.84
CA ARG A 101 -31.76 43.00 -125.92
C ARG A 101 -31.61 41.78 -125.00
N ARG A 102 -31.22 40.62 -125.55
CA ARG A 102 -30.98 39.39 -124.76
C ARG A 102 -29.86 39.54 -123.75
N ILE A 103 -28.79 40.25 -124.07
CA ILE A 103 -27.70 40.50 -123.11
C ILE A 103 -28.20 41.37 -121.95
N GLY A 104 -29.00 42.41 -122.21
CA GLY A 104 -29.60 43.23 -121.15
C GLY A 104 -30.58 42.46 -120.26
N GLU A 105 -31.39 41.58 -120.85
CA GLU A 105 -32.30 40.70 -120.08
C GLU A 105 -31.53 39.69 -119.23
N LEU A 106 -30.43 39.11 -119.75
CA LEU A 106 -29.61 38.16 -119.01
C LEU A 106 -28.88 38.81 -117.83
N ASP A 107 -28.36 40.03 -118.02
CA ASP A 107 -27.68 40.79 -116.96
C ASP A 107 -28.64 41.16 -115.83
N GLY A 108 -29.87 41.56 -116.17
CA GLY A 108 -30.95 41.77 -115.20
C GLY A 108 -31.28 40.50 -114.40
N GLN A 109 -31.47 39.37 -115.08
CA GLN A 109 -31.72 38.08 -114.43
C GLN A 109 -30.56 37.64 -113.52
N MET A 110 -29.32 37.85 -113.95
CA MET A 110 -28.12 37.51 -113.18
C MET A 110 -28.03 38.36 -111.89
N GLY A 111 -28.38 39.64 -111.97
CA GLY A 111 -28.42 40.54 -110.81
C GLY A 111 -29.49 40.16 -109.78
N ASP A 112 -30.68 39.76 -110.23
CA ASP A 112 -31.76 39.32 -109.35
C ASP A 112 -31.45 37.96 -108.68
N VAL A 113 -30.89 37.01 -109.43
CA VAL A 113 -30.44 35.72 -108.88
C VAL A 113 -29.29 35.91 -107.87
N GLY A 114 -28.35 36.81 -108.16
CA GLY A 114 -27.24 37.13 -107.25
C GLY A 114 -27.70 37.71 -105.92
N ARG A 115 -28.67 38.63 -105.93
CA ARG A 115 -29.26 39.19 -104.70
C ARG A 115 -30.03 38.14 -103.90
N ALA A 116 -30.89 37.36 -104.54
CA ALA A 116 -31.63 36.29 -103.88
C ALA A 116 -30.71 35.21 -103.26
N LEU A 117 -29.59 34.89 -103.91
CA LEU A 117 -28.59 33.97 -103.36
C LEU A 117 -27.86 34.55 -102.14
N GLY A 118 -27.54 35.86 -102.16
CA GLY A 118 -26.94 36.56 -101.02
C GLY A 118 -27.85 36.59 -99.79
N GLU A 119 -29.14 36.85 -99.97
CA GLU A 119 -30.14 36.80 -98.90
C GLU A 119 -30.29 35.37 -98.35
N LYS A 120 -30.40 34.36 -99.21
CA LYS A 120 -30.42 32.95 -98.77
C LYS A 120 -29.16 32.54 -98.03
N LYS A 121 -27.97 33.00 -98.43
CA LYS A 121 -26.71 32.72 -97.73
C LYS A 121 -26.68 33.36 -96.33
N ARG A 122 -27.19 34.59 -96.17
CA ARG A 122 -27.31 35.22 -94.84
C ARG A 122 -28.28 34.45 -93.95
N ALA A 123 -29.45 34.08 -94.46
CA ALA A 123 -30.42 33.26 -93.74
C ALA A 123 -29.82 31.91 -93.30
N LEU A 124 -29.03 31.26 -94.18
CA LEU A 124 -28.33 30.01 -93.86
C LEU A 124 -27.29 30.18 -92.75
N LEU A 125 -26.55 31.30 -92.73
CA LEU A 125 -25.55 31.56 -91.68
C LEU A 125 -26.20 31.81 -90.32
N GLU A 126 -27.31 32.55 -90.26
CA GLU A 126 -28.10 32.71 -89.03
C GLU A 126 -28.67 31.37 -88.57
N GLN A 127 -29.23 30.56 -89.49
CA GLN A 127 -29.69 29.21 -89.14
C GLN A 127 -28.56 28.30 -88.64
N LYS A 128 -27.36 28.37 -89.22
CA LYS A 128 -26.18 27.63 -88.73
C LYS A 128 -25.73 28.09 -87.35
N LYS A 129 -25.83 29.40 -87.06
CA LYS A 129 -25.53 29.94 -85.72
C LYS A 129 -26.56 29.45 -84.69
N VAL A 130 -27.84 29.43 -85.04
CA VAL A 130 -28.89 28.88 -84.18
C VAL A 130 -28.67 27.37 -83.97
N ALA A 131 -28.36 26.62 -85.02
CA ALA A 131 -28.06 25.19 -84.91
C ALA A 131 -26.86 24.93 -83.98
N ARG A 132 -25.77 25.69 -84.13
CA ARG A 132 -24.60 25.59 -83.25
C ARG A 132 -24.94 25.91 -81.79
N ASN A 133 -25.74 26.94 -81.53
CA ASN A 133 -26.19 27.25 -80.18
C ASN A 133 -27.09 26.14 -79.61
N MET A 134 -27.90 25.48 -80.45
CA MET A 134 -28.69 24.32 -80.03
C MET A 134 -27.80 23.12 -79.71
N ASP A 135 -26.78 22.85 -80.50
CA ASP A 135 -25.81 21.77 -80.24
C ASP A 135 -25.05 22.01 -78.92
N ASP A 136 -24.55 23.24 -78.69
CA ASP A 136 -23.89 23.63 -77.45
C ASP A 136 -24.85 23.52 -76.22
N ALA A 137 -26.13 23.86 -76.41
CA ALA A 137 -27.17 23.70 -75.37
C ALA A 137 -27.49 22.24 -75.08
N ILE A 138 -27.53 21.38 -76.10
CA ILE A 138 -27.76 19.94 -75.95
C ILE A 138 -26.57 19.30 -75.21
N GLU A 139 -25.34 19.66 -75.56
CA GLU A 139 -24.12 19.14 -74.91
C GLU A 139 -24.05 19.53 -73.43
N THR A 140 -24.40 20.79 -73.11
CA THR A 140 -24.45 21.26 -71.71
C THR A 140 -25.56 20.56 -70.92
N LEU A 141 -26.76 20.38 -71.48
CA LEU A 141 -27.86 19.64 -70.84
C LEU A 141 -27.53 18.16 -70.61
N GLN A 142 -26.91 17.49 -71.59
CA GLN A 142 -26.48 16.10 -71.46
C GLN A 142 -25.45 15.92 -70.34
N THR A 143 -24.54 16.89 -70.18
CA THR A 143 -23.55 16.84 -69.10
C THR A 143 -24.19 17.09 -67.74
N CYS A 144 -25.17 18.00 -67.65
CA CYS A 144 -25.97 18.20 -66.43
C CYS A 144 -26.76 16.95 -66.03
N LEU A 145 -27.32 16.20 -67.00
CA LEU A 145 -28.01 14.93 -66.73
C LEU A 145 -27.06 13.86 -66.17
N ARG A 146 -25.86 13.72 -66.74
CA ARG A 146 -24.84 12.78 -66.21
C ARG A 146 -24.43 13.11 -64.78
N LEU A 147 -24.31 14.41 -64.44
CA LEU A 147 -24.04 14.85 -63.07
C LEU A 147 -25.20 14.53 -62.12
N LEU A 148 -26.45 14.70 -62.57
CA LEU A 148 -27.63 14.35 -61.78
C LEU A 148 -27.72 12.84 -61.53
N ASP A 149 -27.42 12.01 -62.53
CA ASP A 149 -27.38 10.54 -62.38
C ASP A 149 -26.29 10.10 -61.38
N LEU A 150 -25.12 10.75 -61.39
CA LEU A 150 -24.07 10.49 -60.40
C LEU A 150 -24.53 10.85 -58.98
N VAL A 151 -25.19 12.00 -58.79
CA VAL A 151 -25.75 12.40 -57.49
C VAL A 151 -26.85 11.44 -57.03
N HIS A 152 -27.72 11.00 -57.95
CA HIS A 152 -28.75 10.00 -57.64
C HIS A 152 -28.14 8.67 -57.21
N ARG A 153 -27.11 8.19 -57.93
CA ARG A 153 -26.39 6.97 -57.59
C ARG A 153 -25.68 7.06 -56.24
N VAL A 154 -25.13 8.22 -55.88
CA VAL A 154 -24.61 8.48 -54.53
C VAL A 154 -25.72 8.29 -53.49
N GLY A 155 -26.91 8.85 -53.72
CA GLY A 155 -28.07 8.65 -52.84
C GLY A 155 -28.47 7.17 -52.69
N GLU A 156 -28.45 6.39 -53.78
CA GLU A 156 -28.71 4.95 -53.72
C GLU A 156 -27.63 4.19 -52.96
N MET A 157 -26.34 4.52 -53.17
CA MET A 157 -25.24 3.90 -52.43
C MET A 157 -25.31 4.17 -50.92
N ILE A 158 -25.81 5.35 -50.51
CA ILE A 158 -26.05 5.66 -49.10
C ILE A 158 -27.16 4.77 -48.54
N ARG A 159 -28.26 4.57 -49.29
CA ARG A 159 -29.37 3.70 -48.89
C ARG A 159 -28.96 2.22 -48.81
N ASP A 160 -28.05 1.79 -49.68
CA ASP A 160 -27.52 0.43 -49.73
C ASP A 160 -26.38 0.16 -48.72
N GLY A 161 -26.01 1.15 -47.89
CA GLY A 161 -24.94 1.03 -46.91
C GLY A 161 -23.52 1.01 -47.48
N LYS A 162 -23.33 1.37 -48.75
CA LYS A 162 -22.03 1.42 -49.45
C LYS A 162 -21.37 2.80 -49.30
N TYR A 163 -21.12 3.20 -48.06
CA TYR A 163 -20.71 4.55 -47.70
C TYR A 163 -19.37 5.00 -48.30
N TRP A 164 -18.37 4.10 -48.38
CA TRP A 164 -17.08 4.42 -48.99
C TRP A 164 -17.18 4.67 -50.50
N GLY A 165 -17.95 3.84 -51.21
CA GLY A 165 -18.23 4.04 -52.63
C GLY A 165 -18.98 5.34 -52.90
N ALA A 166 -19.88 5.72 -51.99
CA ALA A 166 -20.58 7.01 -52.02
C ALA A 166 -19.62 8.20 -51.81
N LEU A 167 -18.71 8.12 -50.84
CA LEU A 167 -17.74 9.18 -50.56
C LEU A 167 -16.76 9.39 -51.73
N ARG A 168 -16.22 8.29 -52.28
CA ARG A 168 -15.33 8.35 -53.45
C ARG A 168 -16.03 8.95 -54.67
N SER A 169 -17.28 8.56 -54.92
CA SER A 169 -18.06 9.11 -56.04
C SER A 169 -18.40 10.60 -55.84
N LEU A 170 -18.50 11.07 -54.59
CA LEU A 170 -18.63 12.50 -54.27
C LEU A 170 -17.32 13.29 -54.49
N GLU A 171 -16.17 12.67 -54.22
CA GLU A 171 -14.86 13.27 -54.51
C GLU A 171 -14.58 13.33 -56.00
N ASP A 172 -14.93 12.28 -56.75
CA ASP A 172 -14.83 12.26 -58.21
C ASP A 172 -15.67 13.39 -58.84
N LEU A 173 -16.81 13.76 -58.23
CA LEU A 173 -17.65 14.89 -58.66
C LEU A 173 -16.93 16.25 -58.50
N LEU A 174 -16.11 16.41 -57.46
CA LEU A 174 -15.32 17.64 -57.23
C LEU A 174 -14.20 17.82 -58.26
N HIS A 175 -13.67 16.72 -58.81
CA HIS A 175 -12.54 16.74 -59.73
C HIS A 175 -12.93 16.78 -61.23
N LEU A 176 -14.22 16.62 -61.57
CA LEU A 176 -14.69 16.52 -62.97
C LEU A 176 -15.67 17.63 -63.44
N PRO A 177 -15.27 18.92 -63.60
CA PRO A 177 -16.08 19.88 -64.36
C PRO A 177 -15.42 20.38 -65.67
N PRO A 178 -16.16 20.41 -66.80
CA PRO A 178 -15.83 21.26 -67.94
C PRO A 178 -15.98 22.75 -67.57
N PRO A 179 -15.17 23.66 -68.14
CA PRO A 179 -15.21 25.10 -67.83
C PRO A 179 -16.56 25.78 -68.15
N SER A 180 -17.39 25.16 -68.98
CA SER A 180 -18.71 25.68 -69.38
C SER A 180 -19.79 25.52 -68.30
N ILE A 181 -19.64 24.55 -67.38
CA ILE A 181 -20.68 24.21 -66.38
C ILE A 181 -20.47 24.94 -65.06
N SER A 182 -19.23 25.34 -64.76
CA SER A 182 -18.89 26.08 -63.54
C SER A 182 -19.63 27.42 -63.42
N GLN A 183 -20.05 28.00 -64.54
CA GLN A 183 -20.79 29.27 -64.58
C GLN A 183 -22.32 29.09 -64.43
N THR A 184 -22.82 27.86 -64.34
CA THR A 184 -24.27 27.60 -64.24
C THR A 184 -24.76 27.67 -62.80
N PRO A 185 -25.98 28.22 -62.54
CA PRO A 185 -26.57 28.23 -61.21
C PRO A 185 -26.86 26.80 -60.68
N PHE A 186 -27.06 25.85 -61.58
CA PHE A 186 -27.23 24.43 -61.25
C PHE A 186 -26.00 23.83 -60.56
N TYR A 187 -24.81 24.07 -61.10
CA TYR A 187 -23.55 23.60 -60.49
C TYR A 187 -23.28 24.25 -59.14
N ALA A 188 -23.57 25.56 -59.00
CA ALA A 188 -23.49 26.25 -57.72
C ALA A 188 -24.42 25.63 -56.65
N HIS A 189 -25.63 25.21 -57.06
CA HIS A 189 -26.57 24.53 -56.15
C HIS A 189 -26.06 23.14 -55.74
N ILE A 190 -25.47 22.36 -56.65
CA ILE A 190 -24.85 21.07 -56.33
C ILE A 190 -23.68 21.25 -55.35
N LEU A 191 -22.79 22.23 -55.61
CA LEU A 191 -21.70 22.53 -54.68
C LEU A 191 -22.21 22.93 -53.29
N SER A 192 -23.33 23.63 -53.21
CA SER A 192 -23.97 23.98 -51.93
C SER A 192 -24.60 22.79 -51.21
N SER A 193 -25.00 21.72 -51.93
CA SER A 193 -25.61 20.52 -51.37
C SER A 193 -24.59 19.42 -51.03
N LEU A 194 -23.36 19.45 -51.57
CA LEU A 194 -22.29 18.50 -51.23
C LEU A 194 -21.98 18.41 -49.71
N PRO A 195 -21.88 19.51 -48.96
CA PRO A 195 -21.71 19.44 -47.50
C PRO A 195 -22.84 18.69 -46.81
N SER A 196 -24.08 18.84 -47.28
CA SER A 196 -25.25 18.14 -46.70
C SER A 196 -25.23 16.64 -46.98
N LEU A 197 -24.76 16.21 -48.16
CA LEU A 197 -24.61 14.78 -48.49
C LEU A 197 -23.46 14.13 -47.70
N ARG A 198 -22.34 14.84 -47.53
CA ARG A 198 -21.24 14.39 -46.66
C ARG A 198 -21.70 14.25 -45.21
N LEU A 199 -22.50 15.19 -44.71
CA LEU A 199 -23.09 15.11 -43.38
C LEU A 199 -24.07 13.93 -43.27
N SER A 200 -24.88 13.68 -44.29
CA SER A 200 -25.80 12.53 -44.31
C SER A 200 -25.06 11.18 -44.28
N ILE A 201 -23.93 11.05 -44.97
CA ILE A 201 -23.06 9.86 -44.88
C ILE A 201 -22.51 9.71 -43.45
N LYS A 202 -21.99 10.81 -42.88
CA LYS A 202 -21.49 10.84 -41.50
C LYS A 202 -22.57 10.39 -40.50
N ASP A 203 -23.79 10.92 -40.61
CA ASP A 203 -24.90 10.60 -39.71
C ASP A 203 -25.36 9.13 -39.85
N ALA A 204 -25.46 8.62 -41.08
CA ALA A 204 -25.85 7.22 -41.33
C ALA A 204 -24.83 6.22 -40.76
N VAL A 205 -23.55 6.50 -40.95
CA VAL A 205 -22.44 5.68 -40.43
C VAL A 205 -22.38 5.74 -38.90
N THR A 206 -22.63 6.91 -38.32
CA THR A 206 -22.75 7.08 -36.86
C THR A 206 -23.91 6.27 -36.31
N ALA A 207 -25.08 6.30 -36.96
CA ALA A 207 -26.24 5.52 -36.56
C ALA A 207 -25.97 4.00 -36.61
N SER A 208 -25.29 3.52 -37.66
CA SER A 208 -24.85 2.12 -37.76
C SER A 208 -23.91 1.73 -36.62
N THR A 209 -22.95 2.60 -36.29
CA THR A 209 -22.01 2.37 -35.17
C THR A 209 -22.73 2.35 -33.82
N LYS A 210 -23.72 3.23 -33.62
CA LYS A 210 -24.55 3.25 -32.40
C LYS A 210 -25.41 2.00 -32.26
N SER A 211 -25.96 1.48 -33.36
CA SER A 211 -26.67 0.19 -33.36
C SER A 211 -25.70 -0.93 -32.96
N TRP A 212 -24.50 -0.95 -33.54
CA TRP A 212 -23.48 -1.92 -33.19
C TRP A 212 -23.07 -1.84 -31.71
N LEU A 213 -22.91 -0.63 -31.14
CA LEU A 213 -22.63 -0.44 -29.72
C LEU A 213 -23.73 -1.01 -28.80
N PHE A 214 -24.97 -1.08 -29.27
CA PHE A 214 -26.07 -1.73 -28.55
C PHE A 214 -25.97 -3.25 -28.63
N ASP A 215 -25.71 -3.81 -29.82
CA ASP A 215 -25.57 -5.26 -30.04
C ASP A 215 -24.36 -5.83 -29.27
N VAL A 216 -23.25 -5.08 -29.27
CA VAL A 216 -22.04 -5.39 -28.49
C VAL A 216 -22.31 -5.39 -26.99
N ARG A 217 -23.17 -4.49 -26.51
CA ARG A 217 -23.57 -4.49 -25.09
C ARG A 217 -24.38 -5.74 -24.74
N GLN A 218 -25.28 -6.18 -25.61
CA GLN A 218 -26.09 -7.38 -25.39
C GLN A 218 -25.26 -8.67 -25.45
N SER A 219 -24.33 -8.76 -26.40
CA SER A 219 -23.42 -9.90 -26.55
C SER A 219 -22.30 -9.92 -25.51
N GLY A 220 -21.88 -8.76 -25.00
CA GLY A 220 -20.78 -8.63 -24.03
C GLY A 220 -20.96 -9.49 -22.77
N ALA A 221 -22.16 -9.53 -22.17
CA ALA A 221 -22.41 -10.36 -20.99
C ALA A 221 -22.14 -11.85 -21.25
N THR A 222 -22.54 -12.34 -22.42
CA THR A 222 -22.36 -13.74 -22.80
C THR A 222 -20.91 -14.04 -23.16
N VAL A 223 -20.21 -13.12 -23.84
CA VAL A 223 -18.75 -13.22 -24.08
C VAL A 223 -18.00 -13.34 -22.76
N GLY A 224 -18.33 -12.49 -21.79
CA GLY A 224 -17.70 -12.54 -20.47
C GLY A 224 -18.02 -13.81 -19.68
N LYS A 225 -19.25 -14.33 -19.79
CA LYS A 225 -19.63 -15.62 -19.21
C LYS A 225 -18.79 -16.77 -19.78
N LEU A 226 -18.66 -16.85 -21.10
CA LEU A 226 -17.86 -17.89 -21.75
C LEU A 226 -16.38 -17.81 -21.38
N ALA A 227 -15.81 -16.61 -21.33
CA ALA A 227 -14.44 -16.40 -20.89
C ALA A 227 -14.21 -16.86 -19.43
N LEU A 228 -15.13 -16.53 -18.52
CA LEU A 228 -15.06 -16.94 -17.11
C LEU A 228 -15.22 -18.46 -16.94
N GLU A 229 -16.16 -19.09 -17.65
CA GLU A 229 -16.37 -20.55 -17.60
C GLU A 229 -15.15 -21.32 -18.15
N GLN A 230 -14.55 -20.82 -19.23
CA GLN A 230 -13.32 -21.38 -19.78
C GLN A 230 -12.18 -21.27 -18.77
N MET A 231 -12.01 -20.12 -18.12
CA MET A 231 -10.98 -19.93 -17.09
C MET A 231 -11.22 -20.86 -15.89
N ALA A 232 -12.46 -21.00 -15.43
CA ALA A 232 -12.82 -21.93 -14.35
C ALA A 232 -12.47 -23.39 -14.70
N ASN A 233 -12.77 -23.81 -15.93
CA ASN A 233 -12.41 -25.13 -16.44
C ASN A 233 -10.90 -25.34 -16.52
N ARG A 234 -10.14 -24.30 -16.91
CA ARG A 234 -8.67 -24.30 -16.92
C ARG A 234 -8.11 -24.47 -15.52
N ILE A 235 -8.61 -23.71 -14.53
CA ILE A 235 -8.21 -23.83 -13.12
C ILE A 235 -8.48 -25.23 -12.57
N LYS A 236 -9.67 -25.79 -12.85
CA LYS A 236 -10.05 -27.13 -12.40
C LYS A 236 -9.12 -28.22 -12.97
N LYS A 237 -8.88 -28.19 -14.28
CA LYS A 237 -7.94 -29.11 -14.95
C LYS A 237 -6.54 -29.01 -14.35
N TRP A 238 -6.08 -27.78 -14.08
CA TRP A 238 -4.78 -27.54 -13.48
C TRP A 238 -4.68 -28.04 -12.03
N ARG A 239 -5.73 -27.86 -11.21
CA ARG A 239 -5.80 -28.40 -9.84
C ARG A 239 -5.67 -29.93 -9.83
N THR A 240 -6.47 -30.64 -10.64
CA THR A 240 -6.39 -32.11 -10.73
C THR A 240 -5.02 -32.61 -11.20
N LYS A 241 -4.32 -31.84 -12.06
CA LYS A 241 -2.97 -32.19 -12.51
C LYS A 241 -1.92 -31.92 -11.43
N ARG A 242 -2.05 -30.84 -10.64
CA ARG A 242 -1.18 -30.56 -9.47
C ARG A 242 -1.26 -31.64 -8.40
N GLU A 243 -2.44 -32.21 -8.20
CA GLU A 243 -2.64 -33.32 -7.26
C GLU A 243 -1.98 -34.62 -7.74
N LYS A 244 -1.93 -34.86 -9.05
CA LYS A 244 -1.36 -36.07 -9.67
C LYS A 244 0.16 -35.99 -9.90
N ASP A 245 0.65 -34.86 -10.39
CA ASP A 245 2.07 -34.67 -10.75
C ASP A 245 2.78 -33.84 -9.67
N GLY A 246 3.55 -34.51 -8.80
CA GLY A 246 4.26 -33.87 -7.68
C GLY A 246 5.21 -32.72 -8.07
N GLY A 247 5.74 -32.73 -9.30
CA GLY A 247 6.63 -31.70 -9.84
C GLY A 247 5.94 -30.39 -10.27
N VAL A 248 4.61 -30.39 -10.41
CA VAL A 248 3.81 -29.24 -10.87
C VAL A 248 3.09 -28.52 -9.72
N ARG A 249 3.23 -29.02 -8.47
CA ARG A 249 2.55 -28.50 -7.28
C ARG A 249 2.71 -26.98 -7.07
N LEU A 250 3.87 -26.43 -7.43
CA LEU A 250 4.23 -25.02 -7.28
C LEU A 250 3.81 -24.11 -8.45
N ALA A 251 3.34 -24.65 -9.57
CA ALA A 251 3.11 -23.85 -10.77
C ALA A 251 1.72 -23.20 -10.82
N ARG A 252 1.74 -21.91 -11.21
CA ARG A 252 0.56 -21.04 -11.33
C ARG A 252 -0.23 -21.32 -12.61
N VAL A 253 -1.55 -21.14 -12.54
CA VAL A 253 -2.39 -20.98 -13.75
C VAL A 253 -1.98 -19.67 -14.45
N GLY A 254 -1.70 -19.71 -15.75
CA GLY A 254 -1.15 -18.55 -16.47
C GLY A 254 0.32 -18.24 -16.15
N GLY A 255 1.04 -19.14 -15.47
CA GLY A 255 2.50 -19.08 -15.34
C GLY A 255 3.19 -19.74 -16.54
N ALA A 256 4.47 -19.46 -16.75
CA ALA A 256 5.24 -19.99 -17.89
C ALA A 256 5.13 -21.52 -18.05
N MET A 257 5.13 -22.26 -16.94
CA MET A 257 5.06 -23.73 -16.95
C MET A 257 3.67 -24.27 -17.29
N GLU A 258 2.60 -23.52 -17.01
CA GLU A 258 1.24 -23.90 -17.40
C GLU A 258 0.96 -23.50 -18.85
N LEU A 259 1.41 -22.33 -19.28
CA LEU A 259 1.27 -21.84 -20.66
C LEU A 259 1.90 -22.81 -21.67
N VAL A 260 3.14 -23.25 -21.44
CA VAL A 260 3.83 -24.24 -22.28
C VAL A 260 3.07 -25.58 -22.34
N ASN A 261 2.38 -25.96 -21.27
CA ASN A 261 1.63 -27.21 -21.22
C ASN A 261 0.22 -27.08 -21.83
N ASN A 262 -0.28 -25.85 -22.03
CA ASN A 262 -1.64 -25.55 -22.48
C ASN A 262 -1.70 -24.94 -23.89
N GLU A 263 -0.59 -24.93 -24.64
CA GLU A 263 -0.44 -24.41 -26.02
C GLU A 263 -1.45 -24.96 -27.05
N ARG A 264 -2.24 -25.98 -26.72
CA ARG A 264 -3.13 -26.69 -27.65
C ARG A 264 -4.61 -26.26 -27.59
N ILE A 265 -5.00 -25.36 -26.69
CA ILE A 265 -6.40 -24.93 -26.53
C ILE A 265 -6.47 -23.39 -26.48
N GLU A 266 -6.28 -22.74 -27.62
CA GLU A 266 -6.64 -21.34 -27.80
C GLU A 266 -8.14 -21.28 -28.13
N PHE A 267 -8.97 -21.01 -27.11
CA PHE A 267 -10.37 -20.65 -27.30
C PHE A 267 -10.45 -19.14 -27.41
N ASP A 268 -11.07 -18.66 -28.48
CA ASP A 268 -11.38 -17.25 -28.64
C ASP A 268 -12.75 -16.94 -28.05
N ALA A 269 -12.80 -16.01 -27.11
CA ALA A 269 -14.04 -15.57 -26.47
C ALA A 269 -14.94 -14.74 -27.41
N LEU A 270 -14.38 -14.19 -28.49
CA LEU A 270 -15.08 -13.34 -29.45
C LEU A 270 -15.54 -14.09 -30.71
N GLU A 271 -14.88 -15.22 -31.02
CA GLU A 271 -15.17 -16.07 -32.17
C GLU A 271 -15.27 -17.54 -31.74
N ASN A 272 -16.49 -18.01 -31.47
CA ASN A 272 -16.76 -19.40 -31.11
C ASN A 272 -18.09 -19.89 -31.70
N GLU A 273 -18.45 -21.16 -31.43
CA GLU A 273 -19.68 -21.76 -31.94
C GLU A 273 -20.96 -21.08 -31.40
N GLU A 274 -20.88 -20.37 -30.27
CA GLU A 274 -22.03 -19.72 -29.63
C GLU A 274 -22.18 -18.25 -30.04
N ILE A 275 -21.08 -17.54 -30.29
CA ILE A 275 -21.05 -16.08 -30.53
C ILE A 275 -20.00 -15.71 -31.58
N GLN A 276 -20.41 -14.82 -32.48
CA GLN A 276 -19.53 -14.13 -33.42
C GLN A 276 -19.78 -12.62 -33.36
N VAL A 277 -18.84 -11.87 -32.77
CA VAL A 277 -18.93 -10.41 -32.68
C VAL A 277 -18.36 -9.77 -33.95
N ASP A 278 -19.21 -9.13 -34.77
CA ASP A 278 -18.79 -8.50 -36.01
C ASP A 278 -18.30 -7.06 -35.81
N PHE A 279 -16.99 -6.81 -35.97
CA PHE A 279 -16.40 -5.47 -35.81
C PHE A 279 -16.44 -4.60 -37.09
N ARG A 280 -16.96 -5.11 -38.22
CA ARG A 280 -16.99 -4.38 -39.50
C ARG A 280 -17.67 -3.00 -39.42
N PRO A 281 -18.80 -2.78 -38.73
CA PRO A 281 -19.44 -1.47 -38.64
C PRO A 281 -18.53 -0.41 -38.01
N LEU A 282 -17.78 -0.77 -36.97
CA LEU A 282 -16.83 0.13 -36.32
C LEU A 282 -15.67 0.48 -37.26
N TYR A 283 -15.07 -0.51 -37.92
CA TYR A 283 -13.96 -0.28 -38.84
C TYR A 283 -14.36 0.58 -40.04
N GLN A 284 -15.55 0.35 -40.60
CA GLN A 284 -16.10 1.20 -41.66
C GLN A 284 -16.29 2.64 -41.19
N CYS A 285 -16.80 2.83 -39.98
CA CYS A 285 -16.98 4.16 -39.39
C CYS A 285 -15.66 4.90 -39.20
N ILE A 286 -14.66 4.24 -38.62
CA ILE A 286 -13.32 4.82 -38.44
C ILE A 286 -12.73 5.26 -39.78
N HIS A 287 -12.78 4.39 -40.79
CA HIS A 287 -12.22 4.69 -42.11
C HIS A 287 -12.94 5.86 -42.80
N ILE A 288 -14.26 5.99 -42.65
CA ILE A 288 -15.03 7.09 -43.27
C ILE A 288 -14.76 8.40 -42.53
N TYR A 289 -14.68 8.38 -41.20
CA TYR A 289 -14.34 9.56 -40.40
C TYR A 289 -12.91 10.03 -40.62
N ASP A 290 -11.98 9.12 -40.89
CA ASP A 290 -10.60 9.44 -41.29
C ASP A 290 -10.59 10.14 -42.66
N ALA A 291 -11.33 9.62 -43.64
CA ALA A 291 -11.47 10.26 -44.96
C ALA A 291 -12.20 11.62 -44.92
N LEU A 292 -12.99 11.89 -43.88
CA LEU A 292 -13.66 13.18 -43.65
C LEU A 292 -12.85 14.14 -42.75
N ASP A 293 -11.61 13.80 -42.37
CA ASP A 293 -10.78 14.55 -41.42
C ASP A 293 -11.45 14.81 -40.05
N CYS A 294 -12.45 14.00 -39.69
CA CYS A 294 -13.25 14.13 -38.46
C CYS A 294 -12.91 13.05 -37.41
N LYS A 295 -11.85 12.25 -37.60
CA LYS A 295 -11.46 11.15 -36.71
C LYS A 295 -11.41 11.53 -35.20
N PRO A 296 -10.87 12.68 -34.78
CA PRO A 296 -10.84 13.07 -33.36
C PRO A 296 -12.23 13.22 -32.73
N GLU A 297 -13.23 13.61 -33.51
CA GLU A 297 -14.62 13.74 -33.05
C GLU A 297 -15.22 12.36 -32.75
N LEU A 298 -14.99 11.37 -33.62
CA LEU A 298 -15.43 10.00 -33.40
C LEU A 298 -14.75 9.37 -32.19
N GLN A 299 -13.45 9.61 -32.02
CA GLN A 299 -12.69 9.10 -30.85
C GLN A 299 -13.30 9.60 -29.54
N ARG A 300 -13.62 10.90 -29.45
CA ARG A 300 -14.27 11.47 -28.27
C ARG A 300 -15.66 10.88 -28.04
N ASN A 301 -16.51 10.82 -29.07
CA ASN A 301 -17.87 10.30 -28.94
C ASN A 301 -17.87 8.82 -28.53
N TYR A 302 -16.99 8.01 -29.13
CA TYR A 302 -16.82 6.61 -28.77
C TYR A 302 -16.36 6.45 -27.32
N GLN A 303 -15.37 7.24 -26.89
CA GLN A 303 -14.88 7.25 -25.51
C GLN A 303 -15.99 7.58 -24.51
N ASP A 304 -16.79 8.61 -24.79
CA ASP A 304 -17.88 9.05 -23.91
C ASP A 304 -19.01 8.01 -23.84
N ASP A 305 -19.38 7.41 -24.98
CA ASP A 305 -20.39 6.34 -25.04
C ASP A 305 -19.93 5.11 -24.26
N ARG A 306 -18.69 4.65 -24.46
CA ARG A 306 -18.13 3.48 -23.76
C ARG A 306 -17.94 3.73 -22.27
N LYS A 307 -17.49 4.92 -21.86
CA LYS A 307 -17.42 5.34 -20.45
C LYS A 307 -18.80 5.34 -19.78
N THR A 308 -19.82 5.83 -20.49
CA THR A 308 -21.21 5.82 -20.02
C THR A 308 -21.72 4.39 -19.87
N GLN A 309 -21.45 3.50 -20.84
CA GLN A 309 -21.81 2.09 -20.76
C GLN A 309 -21.16 1.37 -19.57
N ALA A 310 -19.85 1.56 -19.35
CA ALA A 310 -19.15 0.98 -18.20
C ALA A 310 -19.74 1.45 -16.85
N THR A 311 -20.06 2.75 -16.75
CA THR A 311 -20.68 3.33 -15.55
C THR A 311 -22.08 2.77 -15.29
N LEU A 312 -22.85 2.51 -16.35
CA LEU A 312 -24.20 1.92 -16.26
C LEU A 312 -24.19 0.47 -15.77
N ILE A 313 -23.19 -0.32 -16.17
CA ILE A 313 -23.04 -1.71 -15.71
C ILE A 313 -22.95 -1.75 -14.18
N LEU A 314 -22.10 -0.91 -13.58
CA LEU A 314 -21.92 -0.84 -12.13
C LEU A 314 -23.13 -0.25 -11.39
N THR A 315 -23.75 0.81 -11.93
CA THR A 315 -24.88 1.48 -11.25
C THR A 315 -26.17 0.66 -11.27
N SER A 316 -26.37 -0.17 -12.30
CA SER A 316 -27.58 -0.99 -12.44
C SER A 316 -27.67 -2.14 -11.42
N ARG A 317 -26.56 -2.52 -10.77
CA ARG A 317 -26.47 -3.72 -9.91
C ARG A 317 -25.82 -3.46 -8.55
N LEU A 318 -26.06 -2.29 -7.95
CA LEU A 318 -25.60 -1.98 -6.59
C LEU A 318 -26.30 -2.88 -5.56
N ALA A 319 -25.60 -3.93 -5.10
CA ALA A 319 -26.07 -4.76 -4.00
C ALA A 319 -25.95 -4.02 -2.67
N THR A 320 -27.05 -3.95 -1.91
CA THR A 320 -27.11 -3.30 -0.59
C THR A 320 -27.07 -4.29 0.57
N THR A 321 -27.23 -5.59 0.29
CA THR A 321 -27.22 -6.68 1.29
C THR A 321 -26.29 -7.82 0.90
N PRO A 322 -25.74 -8.58 1.87
CA PRO A 322 -24.83 -9.70 1.59
C PRO A 322 -25.44 -10.80 0.71
N GLU A 323 -26.71 -11.16 0.91
CA GLU A 323 -27.40 -12.18 0.11
C GLU A 323 -27.65 -11.73 -1.34
N SER A 324 -27.97 -10.44 -1.53
CA SER A 324 -28.10 -9.87 -2.86
C SER A 324 -26.75 -9.79 -3.58
N LEU A 325 -25.65 -9.62 -2.84
CA LEU A 325 -24.30 -9.59 -3.42
C LEU A 325 -23.94 -10.95 -4.05
N MET A 326 -24.28 -12.06 -3.41
CA MET A 326 -23.99 -13.42 -3.92
C MET A 326 -24.61 -13.66 -5.31
N SER A 327 -25.84 -13.21 -5.52
CA SER A 327 -26.53 -13.39 -6.81
C SER A 327 -26.14 -12.37 -7.88
N THR A 328 -25.75 -11.16 -7.48
CA THR A 328 -25.46 -10.05 -8.42
C THR A 328 -24.01 -9.99 -8.86
N LEU A 329 -23.06 -10.37 -8.00
CA LEU A 329 -21.63 -10.29 -8.25
C LEU A 329 -21.19 -11.12 -9.48
N PRO A 330 -21.61 -12.39 -9.67
CA PRO A 330 -21.22 -13.16 -10.85
C PRO A 330 -21.67 -12.50 -12.15
N ILE A 331 -22.90 -11.96 -12.19
CA ILE A 331 -23.48 -11.31 -13.37
C ILE A 331 -22.73 -10.01 -13.69
N LEU A 332 -22.39 -9.23 -12.66
CA LEU A 332 -21.61 -8.01 -12.81
C LEU A 332 -20.22 -8.31 -13.39
N MET A 333 -19.55 -9.34 -12.89
CA MET A 333 -18.23 -9.74 -13.39
C MET A 333 -18.30 -10.23 -14.83
N GLN A 334 -19.35 -10.95 -15.23
CA GLN A 334 -19.57 -11.36 -16.62
C GLN A 334 -19.71 -10.14 -17.56
N GLU A 335 -20.55 -9.16 -17.21
CA GLU A 335 -20.74 -7.95 -18.00
C GLU A 335 -19.45 -7.13 -18.15
N LEU A 336 -18.67 -6.99 -17.06
CA LEU A 336 -17.40 -6.26 -17.07
C LEU A 336 -16.30 -6.98 -17.87
N VAL A 337 -16.14 -8.29 -17.70
CA VAL A 337 -15.15 -9.06 -18.47
C VAL A 337 -15.45 -8.94 -19.97
N GLY A 338 -16.71 -9.10 -20.37
CA GLY A 338 -17.11 -8.93 -21.76
C GLY A 338 -16.77 -7.54 -22.31
N PHE A 339 -17.09 -6.49 -21.55
CA PHE A 339 -16.76 -5.12 -21.92
C PHE A 339 -15.25 -4.93 -22.18
N PHE A 340 -14.39 -5.36 -21.25
CA PHE A 340 -12.95 -5.16 -21.34
C PHE A 340 -12.24 -6.12 -22.33
N ILE A 341 -12.80 -7.30 -22.62
CA ILE A 341 -12.31 -8.15 -23.72
C ILE A 341 -12.55 -7.46 -25.06
N ILE A 342 -13.73 -6.87 -25.27
CA ILE A 342 -14.05 -6.11 -26.49
C ILE A 342 -13.12 -4.89 -26.63
N GLU A 343 -12.87 -4.15 -25.55
CA GLU A 343 -11.91 -3.04 -25.58
C GLU A 343 -10.49 -3.51 -25.90
N ALA A 344 -10.05 -4.64 -25.33
CA ALA A 344 -8.73 -5.21 -25.60
C ALA A 344 -8.58 -5.59 -27.08
N HIS A 345 -9.64 -6.13 -27.70
CA HIS A 345 -9.66 -6.41 -29.13
C HIS A 345 -9.57 -5.12 -29.96
N VAL A 346 -10.34 -4.08 -29.64
CA VAL A 346 -10.29 -2.79 -30.35
C VAL A 346 -8.90 -2.15 -30.24
N LEU A 347 -8.25 -2.21 -29.07
CA LEU A 347 -6.89 -1.72 -28.85
C LEU A 347 -5.85 -2.48 -29.68
N ARG A 348 -5.96 -3.81 -29.76
CA ARG A 348 -5.04 -4.66 -30.53
C ARG A 348 -5.22 -4.48 -32.04
N SER A 349 -6.47 -4.41 -32.49
CA SER A 349 -6.81 -4.30 -33.91
C SER A 349 -6.58 -2.90 -34.48
N MET A 350 -6.80 -1.84 -33.68
CA MET A 350 -6.74 -0.43 -34.12
C MET A 350 -6.02 0.49 -33.09
N PRO A 351 -4.68 0.43 -32.98
CA PRO A 351 -3.93 1.16 -31.96
C PRO A 351 -4.02 2.69 -32.07
N ASP A 352 -4.19 3.22 -33.29
CA ASP A 352 -4.30 4.67 -33.53
C ASP A 352 -5.71 5.23 -33.30
N PHE A 353 -6.70 4.39 -32.96
CA PHE A 353 -8.07 4.81 -32.71
C PHE A 353 -8.35 5.01 -31.22
N ARG A 354 -7.86 4.13 -30.35
CA ARG A 354 -8.10 4.16 -28.89
C ARG A 354 -6.77 4.16 -28.15
N SER A 355 -6.60 5.08 -27.20
CA SER A 355 -5.40 5.14 -26.36
C SER A 355 -5.44 4.08 -25.26
N ARG A 356 -4.35 3.32 -25.08
CA ARG A 356 -4.20 2.37 -23.94
C ARG A 356 -4.38 3.07 -22.60
N ARG A 357 -3.88 4.30 -22.47
CA ARG A 357 -4.03 5.13 -21.26
C ARG A 357 -5.49 5.39 -20.89
N ASP A 358 -6.35 5.70 -21.86
CA ASP A 358 -7.76 5.98 -21.58
C ASP A 358 -8.53 4.75 -21.10
N VAL A 359 -8.13 3.56 -21.59
CA VAL A 359 -8.72 2.28 -21.19
C VAL A 359 -8.20 1.87 -19.82
N ASP A 360 -6.91 2.08 -19.54
CA ASP A 360 -6.31 1.85 -18.23
C ASP A 360 -6.92 2.79 -17.16
N GLU A 361 -7.12 4.08 -17.46
CA GLU A 361 -7.79 5.02 -16.55
C GLU A 361 -9.26 4.61 -16.27
N LEU A 362 -9.97 4.10 -17.29
CA LEU A 362 -11.32 3.57 -17.11
C LEU A 362 -11.31 2.30 -16.25
N TRP A 363 -10.37 1.39 -16.50
CA TRP A 363 -10.18 0.17 -15.75
C TRP A 363 -9.89 0.45 -14.27
N ASP A 364 -8.97 1.35 -13.97
CA ASP A 364 -8.63 1.76 -12.60
C ASP A 364 -9.84 2.34 -11.85
N GLU A 365 -10.66 3.16 -12.53
CA GLU A 365 -11.90 3.70 -11.96
C GLU A 365 -12.92 2.59 -11.68
N MET A 366 -13.06 1.61 -12.60
CA MET A 366 -13.94 0.46 -12.38
C MET A 366 -13.45 -0.42 -11.22
N CYS A 367 -12.14 -0.68 -11.10
CA CYS A 367 -11.56 -1.42 -9.99
C CYS A 367 -11.88 -0.75 -8.65
N LYS A 368 -11.64 0.56 -8.51
CA LYS A 368 -11.98 1.32 -7.30
C LYS A 368 -13.46 1.20 -6.96
N ARG A 369 -14.32 1.29 -7.96
CA ARG A 369 -15.76 1.19 -7.74
C ARG A 369 -16.21 -0.22 -7.34
N ILE A 370 -15.62 -1.28 -7.90
CA ILE A 370 -15.85 -2.66 -7.46
C ILE A 370 -15.47 -2.82 -5.98
N VAL A 371 -14.30 -2.29 -5.58
CA VAL A 371 -13.86 -2.30 -4.18
C VAL A 371 -14.87 -1.61 -3.27
N GLU A 372 -15.41 -0.45 -3.68
CA GLU A 372 -16.46 0.24 -2.92
C GLU A 372 -17.76 -0.56 -2.81
N VAL A 373 -18.23 -1.17 -3.91
CA VAL A 373 -19.47 -1.97 -3.93
C VAL A 373 -19.33 -3.19 -3.04
N MET A 374 -18.21 -3.90 -3.13
CA MET A 374 -17.93 -5.05 -2.26
C MET A 374 -17.78 -4.63 -0.79
N GLY A 375 -17.09 -3.52 -0.53
CA GLY A 375 -16.93 -2.97 0.81
C GLY A 375 -18.26 -2.56 1.46
N GLN A 376 -19.21 -2.04 0.67
CA GLN A 376 -20.56 -1.70 1.14
C GLN A 376 -21.44 -2.95 1.31
N GLY A 377 -21.45 -3.85 0.33
CA GLY A 377 -22.27 -5.07 0.35
C GLY A 377 -21.87 -6.07 1.44
N LEU A 378 -20.59 -6.12 1.81
CA LEU A 378 -20.07 -6.97 2.88
C LEU A 378 -20.04 -6.29 4.25
N LYS A 379 -20.47 -5.02 4.34
CA LYS A 379 -20.48 -4.28 5.59
C LYS A 379 -21.47 -4.90 6.58
N GLY A 380 -20.96 -5.41 7.69
CA GLY A 380 -21.78 -6.04 8.73
C GLY A 380 -22.16 -7.49 8.44
N CYS A 381 -21.59 -8.12 7.41
CA CYS A 381 -21.74 -9.56 7.20
C CYS A 381 -20.98 -10.34 8.30
N GLY A 382 -21.66 -11.31 8.91
CA GLY A 382 -21.10 -12.19 9.95
C GLY A 382 -20.88 -13.64 9.49
N GLN A 383 -21.16 -13.97 8.23
CA GLN A 383 -21.08 -15.33 7.69
C GLN A 383 -19.79 -15.52 6.88
N PRO A 384 -18.89 -16.43 7.30
CA PRO A 384 -17.62 -16.69 6.59
C PRO A 384 -17.80 -17.20 5.15
N GLU A 385 -18.89 -17.91 4.86
CA GLU A 385 -19.18 -18.51 3.54
C GLU A 385 -19.32 -17.46 2.42
N VAL A 386 -19.95 -16.32 2.73
CA VAL A 386 -20.15 -15.22 1.76
C VAL A 386 -18.82 -14.63 1.30
N PHE A 387 -17.82 -14.58 2.18
CA PHE A 387 -16.47 -14.11 1.85
C PHE A 387 -15.72 -15.11 0.97
N LEU A 388 -15.89 -16.42 1.19
CA LEU A 388 -15.29 -17.46 0.35
C LEU A 388 -15.84 -17.45 -1.07
N GLU A 389 -17.15 -17.30 -1.23
CA GLU A 389 -17.78 -17.20 -2.55
C GLU A 389 -17.39 -15.90 -3.26
N SER A 390 -17.41 -14.77 -2.54
CA SER A 390 -16.97 -13.48 -3.07
C SER A 390 -15.51 -13.53 -3.55
N LYS A 391 -14.62 -14.13 -2.75
CA LYS A 391 -13.22 -14.38 -3.11
C LYS A 391 -13.12 -15.22 -4.38
N THR A 392 -13.88 -16.32 -4.48
CA THR A 392 -13.83 -17.21 -5.65
C THR A 392 -14.22 -16.48 -6.93
N ASN A 393 -15.27 -15.65 -6.88
CA ASN A 393 -15.71 -14.86 -8.02
C ASN A 393 -14.70 -13.77 -8.42
N VAL A 394 -14.14 -13.04 -7.45
CA VAL A 394 -13.11 -12.01 -7.71
C VAL A 394 -11.83 -12.65 -8.24
N LEU A 395 -11.41 -13.79 -7.69
CA LEU A 395 -10.21 -14.48 -8.15
C LEU A 395 -10.36 -14.96 -9.60
N LEU A 396 -11.52 -15.53 -9.96
CA LEU A 396 -11.82 -15.94 -11.33
C LEU A 396 -11.80 -14.74 -12.29
N PHE A 397 -12.37 -13.62 -11.87
CA PHE A 397 -12.35 -12.35 -12.60
C PHE A 397 -10.93 -11.84 -12.85
N VAL A 398 -10.12 -11.76 -11.79
CA VAL A 398 -8.71 -11.32 -11.82
C VAL A 398 -7.88 -12.19 -12.76
N GLN A 399 -7.97 -13.52 -12.63
CA GLN A 399 -7.19 -14.45 -13.45
C GLN A 399 -7.60 -14.40 -14.93
N THR A 400 -8.87 -14.13 -15.22
CA THR A 400 -9.36 -13.99 -16.60
C THR A 400 -8.77 -12.75 -17.27
N LEU A 401 -8.79 -11.60 -16.60
CA LEU A 401 -8.31 -10.33 -17.16
C LEU A 401 -6.78 -10.16 -17.11
N GLU A 402 -6.08 -10.85 -16.20
CA GLU A 402 -4.61 -10.96 -16.23
C GLU A 402 -4.13 -11.54 -17.58
N GLY A 403 -4.89 -12.49 -18.16
CA GLY A 403 -4.62 -13.04 -19.49
C GLY A 403 -4.72 -12.04 -20.65
N TYR A 404 -5.40 -10.92 -20.44
CA TYR A 404 -5.55 -9.82 -21.41
C TYR A 404 -4.64 -8.62 -21.10
N GLU A 405 -3.66 -8.77 -20.21
CA GLU A 405 -2.66 -7.75 -19.81
C GLU A 405 -3.20 -6.54 -19.03
N TYR A 406 -4.33 -6.68 -18.34
CA TYR A 406 -4.83 -5.63 -17.44
C TYR A 406 -4.12 -5.63 -16.08
N ASN A 407 -3.98 -4.46 -15.47
CA ASN A 407 -3.36 -4.32 -14.15
C ASN A 407 -4.31 -4.79 -13.02
N ILE A 408 -3.90 -5.76 -12.22
CA ILE A 408 -4.76 -6.37 -11.18
C ILE A 408 -4.40 -5.94 -9.74
N THR A 409 -3.52 -4.95 -9.55
CA THR A 409 -3.01 -4.57 -8.20
C THR A 409 -4.10 -4.20 -7.21
N GLU A 410 -5.08 -3.39 -7.60
CA GLU A 410 -6.18 -2.94 -6.73
C GLU A 410 -7.08 -4.10 -6.29
N LEU A 411 -7.35 -5.05 -7.20
CA LEU A 411 -8.16 -6.23 -6.93
C LEU A 411 -7.43 -7.26 -6.06
N ASN A 412 -6.11 -7.37 -6.21
CA ASN A 412 -5.29 -8.16 -5.29
C ASN A 412 -5.30 -7.55 -3.87
N GLY A 413 -5.23 -6.21 -3.76
CA GLY A 413 -5.43 -5.52 -2.48
C GLY A 413 -6.80 -5.79 -1.86
N LEU A 414 -7.85 -5.87 -2.68
CA LEU A 414 -9.20 -6.28 -2.24
C LEU A 414 -9.21 -7.72 -1.71
N LEU A 415 -8.56 -8.67 -2.38
CA LEU A 415 -8.47 -10.06 -1.90
C LEU A 415 -7.80 -10.15 -0.53
N ILE A 416 -6.74 -9.37 -0.27
CA ILE A 416 -6.14 -9.26 1.07
C ILE A 416 -7.13 -8.66 2.06
N THR A 417 -7.82 -7.59 1.69
CA THR A 417 -8.79 -6.94 2.61
C THR A 417 -9.95 -7.89 2.96
N LEU A 418 -10.44 -8.67 2.00
CA LEU A 418 -11.43 -9.73 2.22
C LEU A 418 -10.89 -10.83 3.13
N PHE A 419 -9.61 -11.16 2.98
CA PHE A 419 -8.94 -12.16 3.81
C PHE A 419 -8.78 -11.72 5.26
N GLU A 420 -8.32 -10.49 5.50
CA GLU A 420 -8.20 -9.93 6.84
C GLU A 420 -9.56 -9.97 7.55
N ARG A 421 -10.62 -9.52 6.87
CA ARG A 421 -12.01 -9.57 7.38
C ARG A 421 -12.49 -10.99 7.65
N TYR A 422 -12.22 -11.93 6.74
CA TYR A 422 -12.55 -13.34 6.92
C TYR A 422 -11.85 -13.93 8.15
N SER A 423 -10.56 -13.64 8.32
CA SER A 423 -9.77 -14.11 9.46
C SER A 423 -10.27 -13.53 10.79
N GLU A 424 -10.70 -12.26 10.82
CA GLU A 424 -11.36 -11.65 11.98
C GLU A 424 -12.67 -12.35 12.35
N LEU A 425 -13.50 -12.71 11.36
CA LEU A 425 -14.76 -13.41 11.59
C LEU A 425 -14.55 -14.83 12.11
N LEU A 426 -13.58 -15.55 11.52
CA LEU A 426 -13.17 -16.86 12.03
C LEU A 426 -12.74 -16.74 13.48
N LEU A 427 -11.81 -15.82 13.78
CA LEU A 427 -11.28 -15.62 15.12
C LEU A 427 -12.38 -15.31 16.14
N ARG A 428 -13.41 -14.52 15.78
CA ARG A 428 -14.58 -14.27 16.64
C ARG A 428 -15.39 -15.54 16.91
N LYS A 429 -15.65 -16.36 15.89
CA LYS A 429 -16.38 -17.63 16.04
C LYS A 429 -15.61 -18.58 16.97
N PHE A 430 -14.30 -18.71 16.75
CA PHE A 430 -13.44 -19.54 17.61
C PHE A 430 -13.38 -19.03 19.04
N SER A 431 -13.31 -17.71 19.25
CA SER A 431 -13.39 -17.13 20.60
C SER A 431 -14.68 -17.50 21.31
N THR A 432 -15.84 -17.47 20.62
CA THR A 432 -17.11 -17.82 21.25
C THR A 432 -17.19 -19.32 21.59
N ASP A 433 -16.70 -20.17 20.69
CA ASP A 433 -16.70 -21.62 20.89
C ASP A 433 -15.74 -22.01 22.04
N PHE A 434 -14.61 -21.33 22.14
CA PHE A 434 -13.64 -21.51 23.22
C PHE A 434 -14.15 -21.01 24.58
N ASP A 435 -14.79 -19.84 24.63
CA ASP A 435 -15.40 -19.32 25.86
C ASP A 435 -16.48 -20.26 26.41
N GLN A 436 -17.23 -20.93 25.52
CA GLN A 436 -18.18 -21.98 25.89
C GLN A 436 -17.46 -23.23 26.41
N ALA A 437 -16.40 -23.69 25.74
CA ALA A 437 -15.63 -24.85 26.16
C ALA A 437 -15.03 -24.68 27.56
N ILE A 438 -14.41 -23.53 27.86
CA ILE A 438 -13.87 -23.24 29.20
C ILE A 438 -14.97 -23.14 30.24
N SER A 439 -16.12 -22.56 29.90
CA SER A 439 -17.19 -22.35 30.88
C SER A 439 -17.87 -23.66 31.31
N ASN A 440 -17.81 -24.69 30.46
CA ASN A 440 -18.38 -26.00 30.72
C ASN A 440 -17.39 -27.00 31.36
N ASP A 441 -16.09 -26.66 31.45
CA ASP A 441 -15.07 -27.55 31.99
C ASP A 441 -14.99 -27.48 33.53
N ASP A 442 -15.04 -28.64 34.17
CA ASP A 442 -14.86 -28.80 35.62
C ASP A 442 -13.37 -28.80 36.04
N HIS A 443 -12.46 -28.72 35.06
CA HIS A 443 -11.01 -28.73 35.22
C HIS A 443 -10.53 -29.97 35.97
N GLN A 444 -11.07 -31.14 35.58
CA GLN A 444 -10.64 -32.46 36.02
C GLN A 444 -9.95 -33.20 34.87
N PRO A 445 -9.03 -34.13 35.18
CA PRO A 445 -8.48 -35.05 34.19
C PRO A 445 -9.59 -35.76 33.40
N MET A 446 -9.47 -35.80 32.07
CA MET A 446 -10.44 -36.49 31.21
C MET A 446 -10.29 -38.02 31.39
N LEU A 447 -11.40 -38.73 31.54
CA LEU A 447 -11.42 -40.20 31.61
C LEU A 447 -11.81 -40.76 30.25
N VAL A 448 -11.03 -41.71 29.75
CA VAL A 448 -11.27 -42.42 28.50
C VAL A 448 -11.59 -43.87 28.81
N SER A 449 -12.73 -44.36 28.34
CA SER A 449 -13.23 -45.69 28.70
C SER A 449 -12.87 -46.77 27.66
N ASP A 450 -12.72 -46.38 26.39
CA ASP A 450 -12.50 -47.29 25.27
C ASP A 450 -11.32 -46.87 24.37
N GLN A 451 -10.73 -47.83 23.65
CA GLN A 451 -9.62 -47.58 22.71
C GLN A 451 -10.05 -46.66 21.54
N GLU A 452 -11.30 -46.75 21.07
CA GLU A 452 -11.78 -45.89 19.98
C GLU A 452 -11.83 -44.41 20.39
N GLU A 453 -12.25 -44.12 21.62
CA GLU A 453 -12.23 -42.76 22.18
C GLU A 453 -10.79 -42.25 22.33
N PHE A 454 -9.86 -43.13 22.74
CA PHE A 454 -8.43 -42.80 22.82
C PHE A 454 -7.83 -42.46 21.45
N ASP A 455 -8.13 -43.25 20.42
CA ASP A 455 -7.64 -43.01 19.07
C ASP A 455 -8.19 -41.70 18.49
N GLN A 456 -9.44 -41.35 18.80
CA GLN A 456 -10.03 -40.06 18.41
C GLN A 456 -9.35 -38.87 19.10
N VAL A 457 -9.14 -38.96 20.42
CA VAL A 457 -8.50 -37.88 21.19
C VAL A 457 -7.02 -37.73 20.80
N SER A 458 -6.29 -38.83 20.69
CA SER A 458 -4.86 -38.84 20.32
C SER A 458 -4.62 -38.42 18.87
N GLY A 459 -5.55 -38.68 17.95
CA GLY A 459 -5.48 -38.22 16.57
C GLY A 459 -5.56 -36.69 16.41
N VAL A 460 -6.22 -36.02 17.36
CA VAL A 460 -6.39 -34.56 17.33
C VAL A 460 -5.37 -33.84 18.21
N CYS A 461 -5.07 -34.37 19.39
CA CYS A 461 -4.17 -33.73 20.35
C CYS A 461 -2.72 -33.75 19.87
N TRP A 462 -2.00 -32.64 20.11
CA TRP A 462 -0.55 -32.61 19.98
C TRP A 462 0.07 -33.11 21.28
N LEU A 463 0.71 -34.28 21.26
CA LEU A 463 1.35 -34.92 22.41
C LEU A 463 2.87 -34.96 22.20
N ALA A 464 3.64 -35.01 23.29
CA ALA A 464 5.08 -35.12 23.18
C ALA A 464 5.50 -36.46 22.54
N THR A 465 6.66 -36.48 21.88
CA THR A 465 7.18 -37.68 21.21
C THR A 465 7.32 -38.85 22.20
N GLY A 466 6.58 -39.95 21.97
CA GLY A 466 6.56 -41.15 22.82
C GLY A 466 5.52 -41.13 23.94
N GLU A 467 4.83 -40.01 24.18
CA GLU A 467 3.81 -39.89 25.23
C GLU A 467 2.55 -40.68 24.89
N ALA A 468 2.09 -40.62 23.63
CA ALA A 468 0.95 -41.38 23.13
C ALA A 468 1.15 -42.91 23.29
N GLU A 469 2.36 -43.40 23.02
CA GLU A 469 2.72 -44.82 23.18
C GLU A 469 2.74 -45.23 24.66
N SER A 470 3.27 -44.36 25.53
CA SER A 470 3.30 -44.60 26.98
C SER A 470 1.90 -44.62 27.61
N LEU A 471 0.99 -43.79 27.09
CA LEU A 471 -0.40 -43.74 27.52
C LEU A 471 -1.16 -44.99 27.04
N ALA A 472 -0.96 -45.41 25.79
CA ALA A 472 -1.61 -46.62 25.25
C ALA A 472 -1.27 -47.92 26.02
N MET A 473 -0.13 -47.95 26.74
CA MET A 473 0.27 -49.13 27.54
C MET A 473 -0.42 -49.24 28.92
N GLN A 474 -1.18 -48.24 29.37
CA GLN A 474 -1.71 -48.18 30.75
C GLN A 474 -3.08 -48.89 30.94
N GLY A 475 -3.78 -49.25 29.87
CA GLY A 475 -5.08 -49.95 29.91
C GLY A 475 -6.26 -49.05 30.31
N PHE A 476 -7.49 -49.47 29.96
CA PHE A 476 -8.72 -48.69 30.19
C PHE A 476 -9.49 -49.13 31.45
N PRO A 477 -10.19 -48.22 32.15
CA PRO A 477 -10.34 -46.79 31.87
C PRO A 477 -9.09 -45.99 32.25
N GLN A 478 -8.65 -45.10 31.35
CA GLN A 478 -7.44 -44.31 31.50
C GLN A 478 -7.78 -42.86 31.83
N SER A 479 -7.05 -42.28 32.80
CA SER A 479 -7.10 -40.84 33.06
C SER A 479 -6.04 -40.14 32.20
N MET A 480 -6.50 -39.27 31.31
CA MET A 480 -5.62 -38.41 30.52
C MET A 480 -5.00 -37.33 31.41
N PRO A 481 -3.76 -36.87 31.10
CA PRO A 481 -3.09 -35.85 31.91
C PRO A 481 -3.76 -34.47 31.82
N PHE A 482 -4.54 -34.21 30.77
CA PHE A 482 -5.23 -32.95 30.52
C PHE A 482 -6.76 -33.06 30.70
N SER A 483 -7.42 -31.91 30.87
CA SER A 483 -8.88 -31.82 30.91
C SER A 483 -9.50 -31.75 29.51
N GLN A 484 -10.83 -31.87 29.43
CA GLN A 484 -11.59 -31.81 28.18
C GLN A 484 -11.36 -30.52 27.38
N THR A 485 -10.95 -29.42 28.03
CA THR A 485 -10.62 -28.16 27.35
C THR A 485 -9.52 -28.35 26.31
N TYR A 486 -8.47 -29.11 26.59
CA TYR A 486 -7.30 -29.18 25.71
C TYR A 486 -7.60 -29.84 24.34
N PRO A 487 -8.22 -31.04 24.26
CA PRO A 487 -8.60 -31.65 22.99
C PRO A 487 -9.54 -30.78 22.16
N MET A 488 -10.55 -30.17 22.80
CA MET A 488 -11.50 -29.28 22.12
C MET A 488 -10.81 -28.07 21.49
N CYS A 489 -9.79 -27.53 22.15
CA CYS A 489 -8.98 -26.45 21.58
C CYS A 489 -8.13 -26.91 20.41
N CYS A 490 -7.59 -28.13 20.47
CA CYS A 490 -6.82 -28.71 19.37
C CYS A 490 -7.70 -28.90 18.11
N ILE A 491 -8.93 -29.39 18.28
CA ILE A 491 -9.92 -29.50 17.19
C ILE A 491 -10.16 -28.11 16.57
N ASN A 492 -10.49 -27.12 17.40
CA ASN A 492 -10.78 -25.77 16.95
C ASN A 492 -9.60 -25.11 16.22
N ILE A 493 -8.36 -25.31 16.69
CA ILE A 493 -7.18 -24.76 16.03
C ILE A 493 -6.94 -25.44 14.67
N ARG A 494 -7.13 -26.76 14.57
CA ARG A 494 -7.03 -27.48 13.28
C ARG A 494 -8.08 -27.00 12.29
N ASP A 495 -9.34 -26.91 12.72
CA ASP A 495 -10.44 -26.40 11.91
C ASP A 495 -10.19 -24.95 11.45
N PHE A 496 -9.60 -24.12 12.31
CA PHE A 496 -9.18 -22.75 11.94
C PHE A 496 -8.12 -22.76 10.86
N VAL A 497 -7.07 -23.57 11.01
CA VAL A 497 -5.98 -23.69 10.03
C VAL A 497 -6.49 -24.22 8.70
N ASP A 498 -7.39 -25.21 8.71
CA ASP A 498 -7.98 -25.76 7.48
C ASP A 498 -8.87 -24.74 6.76
N GLN A 499 -9.75 -24.06 7.48
CA GLN A 499 -10.59 -22.97 6.92
C GLN A 499 -9.74 -21.80 6.42
N PHE A 500 -8.64 -21.50 7.10
CA PHE A 500 -7.68 -20.50 6.68
C PHE A 500 -7.04 -20.87 5.33
N TYR A 501 -6.47 -22.08 5.21
CA TYR A 501 -5.84 -22.52 3.98
C TYR A 501 -6.83 -22.68 2.82
N GLN A 502 -8.09 -23.01 3.10
CA GLN A 502 -9.17 -23.00 2.11
C GLN A 502 -9.35 -21.59 1.48
N PHE A 503 -9.20 -20.52 2.28
CA PHE A 503 -9.20 -19.16 1.74
C PHE A 503 -7.88 -18.83 1.03
N THR A 504 -6.73 -19.34 1.44
CA THR A 504 -5.46 -19.05 0.72
C THR A 504 -5.36 -19.73 -0.64
N ASP A 505 -6.10 -20.83 -0.88
CA ASP A 505 -6.01 -21.58 -2.13
C ASP A 505 -6.34 -20.70 -3.35
N GLY A 506 -5.41 -20.58 -4.29
CA GLY A 506 -5.55 -19.79 -5.51
C GLY A 506 -5.03 -18.34 -5.45
N VAL A 507 -4.70 -17.81 -4.26
CA VAL A 507 -4.12 -16.46 -4.09
C VAL A 507 -2.60 -16.56 -4.01
N ALA A 508 -1.96 -16.93 -5.14
CA ALA A 508 -0.56 -17.38 -5.17
C ALA A 508 0.50 -16.26 -5.25
N GLN A 509 0.12 -14.98 -5.22
CA GLN A 509 1.05 -13.88 -5.48
C GLN A 509 1.55 -13.17 -4.21
N GLN A 510 0.91 -13.37 -3.06
CA GLN A 510 1.14 -12.58 -1.83
C GLN A 510 1.34 -13.46 -0.58
N HIS A 511 2.09 -14.56 -0.72
CA HIS A 511 2.30 -15.54 0.36
C HIS A 511 2.91 -14.96 1.63
N LEU A 512 3.79 -13.96 1.50
CA LEU A 512 4.41 -13.32 2.67
C LEU A 512 3.39 -12.57 3.53
N ASP A 513 2.48 -11.83 2.89
CA ASP A 513 1.43 -11.07 3.60
C ASP A 513 0.40 -12.02 4.22
N ILE A 514 0.05 -13.09 3.50
CA ILE A 514 -0.90 -14.11 3.94
C ILE A 514 -0.35 -14.90 5.14
N ASP A 515 0.93 -15.30 5.10
CA ASP A 515 1.60 -15.99 6.19
C ASP A 515 1.76 -15.07 7.42
N GLU A 516 2.01 -13.78 7.20
CA GLU A 516 2.05 -12.80 8.28
C GLU A 516 0.67 -12.63 8.93
N VAL A 517 -0.40 -12.59 8.13
CA VAL A 517 -1.79 -12.57 8.63
C VAL A 517 -2.11 -13.86 9.37
N LEU A 518 -1.71 -15.05 8.87
CA LEU A 518 -1.87 -16.32 9.59
C LEU A 518 -1.23 -16.26 10.96
N ARG A 519 0.05 -15.87 10.97
CA ARG A 519 0.84 -15.80 12.20
C ARG A 519 0.22 -14.82 13.19
N LYS A 520 -0.15 -13.62 12.75
CA LYS A 520 -0.81 -12.61 13.60
C LYS A 520 -2.15 -13.09 14.14
N SER A 521 -2.98 -13.72 13.31
CA SER A 521 -4.30 -14.20 13.71
C SER A 521 -4.20 -15.39 14.66
N LEU A 522 -3.28 -16.33 14.41
CA LEU A 522 -3.04 -17.47 15.28
C LEU A 522 -2.37 -17.05 16.60
N ASP A 523 -1.38 -16.16 16.56
CA ASP A 523 -0.78 -15.58 17.77
C ASP A 523 -1.84 -14.83 18.58
N GLY A 524 -2.68 -14.00 17.95
CA GLY A 524 -3.77 -13.29 18.63
C GLY A 524 -4.84 -14.21 19.21
N LEU A 525 -5.16 -15.34 18.55
CA LEU A 525 -6.05 -16.35 19.10
C LEU A 525 -5.43 -16.99 20.36
N LEU A 526 -4.19 -17.44 20.26
CA LEU A 526 -3.49 -18.13 21.34
C LEU A 526 -3.15 -17.19 22.51
N SER A 527 -2.74 -15.94 22.27
CA SER A 527 -2.41 -14.97 23.30
C SER A 527 -3.64 -14.32 23.93
N ASP A 528 -4.53 -13.77 23.12
CA ASP A 528 -5.58 -12.87 23.60
C ASP A 528 -6.86 -13.61 24.01
N HIS A 529 -7.12 -14.76 23.40
CA HIS A 529 -8.34 -15.54 23.66
C HIS A 529 -8.04 -16.76 24.51
N VAL A 530 -7.01 -17.55 24.21
CA VAL A 530 -6.67 -18.73 25.00
C VAL A 530 -5.93 -18.35 26.30
N SER A 531 -4.73 -17.79 26.18
CA SER A 531 -3.87 -17.46 27.31
C SER A 531 -4.50 -16.41 28.25
N ALA A 532 -5.09 -15.33 27.72
CA ALA A 532 -5.67 -14.28 28.56
C ALA A 532 -6.95 -14.71 29.31
N GLN A 533 -7.81 -15.55 28.71
CA GLN A 533 -9.00 -16.07 29.40
C GLN A 533 -8.62 -17.05 30.52
N ILE A 534 -7.63 -17.92 30.28
CA ILE A 534 -7.07 -18.78 31.32
C ILE A 534 -6.48 -17.93 32.46
N ALA A 535 -5.70 -16.89 32.12
CA ALA A 535 -5.15 -15.94 33.11
C ALA A 535 -6.25 -15.23 33.92
N LYS A 536 -7.36 -14.83 33.28
CA LYS A 536 -8.50 -14.20 33.93
C LYS A 536 -9.22 -15.14 34.91
N ARG A 537 -9.42 -16.40 34.51
CA ARG A 537 -10.01 -17.44 35.39
C ARG A 537 -9.11 -17.72 36.60
N LEU A 538 -7.80 -17.81 36.41
CA LEU A 538 -6.83 -18.06 37.49
C LEU A 538 -6.91 -17.04 38.64
N GLN A 539 -7.27 -15.78 38.37
CA GLN A 539 -7.37 -14.74 39.41
C GLN A 539 -8.51 -15.00 40.42
N GLY A 540 -9.58 -15.65 40.00
CA GLY A 540 -10.76 -15.95 40.83
C GLY A 540 -10.71 -17.30 41.54
N MET A 541 -9.81 -18.20 41.13
CA MET A 541 -9.78 -19.57 41.64
C MET A 541 -9.02 -19.67 42.96
N SER A 542 -9.57 -20.48 43.87
CA SER A 542 -8.98 -20.84 45.17
C SER A 542 -8.71 -22.34 45.32
N ASN A 543 -9.28 -23.18 44.44
CA ASN A 543 -9.09 -24.63 44.49
C ASN A 543 -7.77 -25.02 43.82
N LEU A 544 -6.83 -25.56 44.58
CA LEU A 544 -5.51 -25.93 44.08
C LEU A 544 -5.52 -27.07 43.06
N SER A 545 -6.42 -28.06 43.19
CA SER A 545 -6.45 -29.18 42.23
C SER A 545 -6.81 -28.70 40.82
N GLN A 546 -7.79 -27.81 40.73
CA GLN A 546 -8.18 -27.18 39.46
C GLN A 546 -7.07 -26.28 38.91
N ILE A 547 -6.38 -25.52 39.76
CA ILE A 547 -5.24 -24.69 39.32
C ILE A 547 -4.10 -25.58 38.82
N ALA A 548 -3.80 -26.69 39.49
CA ALA A 548 -2.79 -27.65 39.06
C ALA A 548 -3.15 -28.28 37.70
N GLN A 549 -4.42 -28.63 37.49
CA GLN A 549 -4.89 -29.16 36.21
C GLN A 549 -4.75 -28.13 35.08
N ILE A 550 -5.03 -26.85 35.36
CA ILE A 550 -4.81 -25.76 34.39
C ILE A 550 -3.32 -25.63 34.05
N VAL A 551 -2.42 -25.78 35.03
CA VAL A 551 -0.97 -25.75 34.78
C VAL A 551 -0.57 -26.90 33.85
N VAL A 552 -1.07 -28.12 34.08
CA VAL A 552 -0.81 -29.27 33.19
C VAL A 552 -1.33 -28.99 31.78
N ASN A 553 -2.55 -28.46 31.63
CA ASN A 553 -3.09 -28.07 30.32
C ASN A 553 -2.21 -27.01 29.63
N LEU A 554 -1.70 -26.01 30.38
CA LEU A 554 -0.81 -24.96 29.85
C LEU A 554 0.54 -25.51 29.39
N GLU A 555 1.11 -26.50 30.07
CA GLU A 555 2.32 -27.19 29.62
C GLU A 555 2.08 -27.92 28.28
N HIS A 556 0.95 -28.62 28.15
CA HIS A 556 0.57 -29.26 26.89
C HIS A 556 0.32 -28.24 25.76
N PHE A 557 -0.27 -27.07 26.06
CA PHE A 557 -0.39 -25.99 25.08
C PHE A 557 0.96 -25.43 24.61
N CYS A 558 2.00 -25.44 25.45
CA CYS A 558 3.33 -25.04 25.03
C CYS A 558 3.91 -26.04 24.02
N THR A 559 3.83 -27.34 24.33
CA THR A 559 4.23 -28.42 23.41
C THR A 559 3.44 -28.36 22.09
N ALA A 560 2.13 -28.10 22.17
CA ALA A 560 1.28 -27.93 21.00
C ALA A 560 1.72 -26.78 20.09
N CYS A 561 2.22 -25.68 20.64
CA CYS A 561 2.71 -24.56 19.83
C CYS A 561 3.91 -24.98 18.97
N ASP A 562 4.85 -25.74 19.53
CA ASP A 562 6.04 -26.21 18.82
C ASP A 562 5.67 -27.19 17.70
N GLU A 563 4.75 -28.13 17.97
CA GLU A 563 4.23 -29.07 16.97
C GLU A 563 3.41 -28.35 15.88
N LEU A 564 2.65 -27.31 16.25
CA LEU A 564 1.89 -26.51 15.31
C LEU A 564 2.81 -25.75 14.34
N GLU A 565 3.94 -25.23 14.80
CA GLU A 565 4.98 -24.67 13.91
C GLU A 565 5.46 -25.71 12.88
N GLY A 566 5.64 -26.96 13.32
CA GLY A 566 5.99 -28.10 12.47
C GLY A 566 4.90 -28.44 11.44
N VAL A 567 3.63 -28.48 11.84
CA VAL A 567 2.48 -28.70 10.93
C VAL A 567 2.38 -27.59 9.90
N LEU A 568 2.50 -26.33 10.34
CA LEU A 568 2.49 -25.17 9.44
C LEU A 568 3.66 -25.24 8.46
N MET A 569 4.85 -25.71 8.88
CA MET A 569 5.99 -25.92 7.98
C MET A 569 5.71 -27.01 6.93
N ASN A 570 5.06 -28.12 7.31
CA ASN A 570 4.72 -29.20 6.38
C ASN A 570 3.64 -28.80 5.37
N LEU A 571 2.60 -28.07 5.80
CA LEU A 571 1.59 -27.50 4.91
C LEU A 571 2.23 -26.51 3.91
N ARG A 572 3.25 -25.77 4.36
CA ARG A 572 4.07 -24.88 3.54
C ARG A 572 5.15 -25.55 2.70
N ALA A 573 5.51 -26.83 2.88
CA ALA A 573 6.48 -27.49 1.98
C ALA A 573 6.00 -27.48 0.50
N SER A 574 4.74 -27.13 0.27
CA SER A 574 4.14 -26.84 -1.03
C SER A 574 4.40 -25.41 -1.58
N GLN A 575 4.84 -24.42 -0.80
CA GLN A 575 4.99 -23.00 -1.14
C GLN A 575 6.15 -22.30 -0.38
N ARG A 576 7.03 -21.57 -1.07
CA ARG A 576 8.35 -21.08 -0.56
C ARG A 576 8.25 -20.05 0.60
N GLY A 577 8.06 -20.50 1.84
CA GLY A 577 8.16 -19.69 3.07
C GLY A 577 9.12 -20.31 4.10
N GLY A 578 9.85 -19.49 4.86
CA GLY A 578 10.73 -19.94 5.98
C GLY A 578 9.93 -20.40 7.21
N PRO A 579 10.56 -20.80 8.33
CA PRO A 579 9.83 -21.20 9.53
C PRO A 579 8.94 -20.05 10.06
N VAL A 580 7.71 -20.36 10.46
CA VAL A 580 6.82 -19.41 11.14
C VAL A 580 7.00 -19.70 12.61
N HIS A 581 7.51 -18.72 13.33
CA HIS A 581 7.64 -18.78 14.77
C HIS A 581 6.47 -18.06 15.42
N LEU A 582 5.80 -18.75 16.33
CA LEU A 582 4.67 -18.26 17.09
C LEU A 582 5.20 -17.53 18.33
N SER A 583 4.78 -16.28 18.49
CA SER A 583 5.13 -15.49 19.69
C SER A 583 4.27 -15.87 20.90
N SER A 584 3.15 -16.57 20.68
CA SER A 584 2.21 -17.03 21.70
C SER A 584 2.80 -17.97 22.76
N CYS A 585 3.87 -18.72 22.45
CA CYS A 585 4.59 -19.54 23.44
C CYS A 585 5.10 -18.70 24.63
N GLN A 586 5.55 -17.46 24.38
CA GLN A 586 5.95 -16.54 25.45
C GLN A 586 4.77 -16.09 26.32
N SER A 587 3.56 -15.99 25.74
CA SER A 587 2.34 -15.65 26.48
C SER A 587 1.91 -16.80 27.39
N PHE A 588 1.98 -18.03 26.90
CA PHE A 588 1.72 -19.22 27.71
C PHE A 588 2.74 -19.36 28.84
N ALA A 589 4.04 -19.16 28.59
CA ALA A 589 5.07 -19.17 29.63
C ALA A 589 4.84 -18.10 30.72
N LYS A 590 4.38 -16.89 30.34
CA LYS A 590 3.96 -15.85 31.30
C LYS A 590 2.74 -16.26 32.11
N THR A 591 1.77 -16.91 31.46
CA THR A 591 0.54 -17.40 32.10
C THR A 591 0.86 -18.54 33.06
N LEU A 592 1.75 -19.45 32.67
CA LEU A 592 2.31 -20.50 33.51
C LEU A 592 2.94 -19.91 34.77
N THR A 593 3.85 -18.95 34.62
CA THR A 593 4.48 -18.24 35.76
C THR A 593 3.44 -17.56 36.67
N THR A 594 2.36 -17.04 36.08
CA THR A 594 1.25 -16.43 36.84
C THR A 594 0.45 -17.48 37.62
N ALA A 595 0.17 -18.64 37.00
CA ALA A 595 -0.47 -19.78 37.65
C ALA A 595 0.39 -20.35 38.78
N GLU A 596 1.71 -20.51 38.54
CA GLU A 596 2.70 -20.89 39.55
C GLU A 596 2.71 -19.90 40.73
N GLY A 597 2.70 -18.60 40.44
CA GLY A 597 2.61 -17.54 41.45
C GLY A 597 1.31 -17.60 42.26
N ARG A 598 0.20 -17.97 41.61
CA ARG A 598 -1.10 -18.13 42.29
C ARG A 598 -1.11 -19.35 43.21
N ILE A 599 -0.59 -20.49 42.78
CA ILE A 599 -0.39 -21.68 43.63
C ILE A 599 0.40 -21.29 44.88
N ASN A 600 1.55 -20.63 44.69
CA ASN A 600 2.38 -20.14 45.77
C ASN A 600 1.63 -19.17 46.71
N SER A 601 0.81 -18.28 46.16
CA SER A 601 0.00 -17.36 46.96
C SER A 601 -1.03 -18.08 47.82
N VAL A 602 -1.69 -19.12 47.31
CA VAL A 602 -2.69 -19.87 48.08
C VAL A 602 -2.02 -20.72 49.16
N ILE A 603 -0.90 -21.38 48.84
CA ILE A 603 -0.08 -22.10 49.82
C ILE A 603 0.38 -21.14 50.93
N ASN A 604 0.95 -19.99 50.57
CA ASN A 604 1.43 -19.00 51.53
C ASN A 604 0.31 -18.42 52.39
N SER A 605 -0.87 -18.14 51.81
CA SER A 605 -2.04 -17.69 52.59
C SER A 605 -2.48 -18.74 53.62
N LYS A 606 -2.41 -20.03 53.27
CA LYS A 606 -2.74 -21.10 54.21
C LYS A 606 -1.66 -21.25 55.29
N ILE A 607 -0.38 -21.14 54.93
CA ILE A 607 0.74 -21.08 55.88
C ILE A 607 0.57 -19.91 56.87
N GLU A 608 0.19 -18.74 56.38
CA GLU A 608 -0.06 -17.57 57.22
C GLU A 608 -1.19 -17.80 58.24
N SER A 609 -2.23 -18.56 57.87
CA SER A 609 -3.27 -18.95 58.82
C SER A 609 -2.75 -19.85 59.96
N PHE A 610 -1.68 -20.63 59.72
CA PHE A 610 -1.03 -21.40 60.79
C PHE A 610 -0.16 -20.51 61.70
N PHE A 611 0.39 -19.39 61.19
CA PHE A 611 1.14 -18.45 62.03
C PHE A 611 0.26 -17.76 63.07
N GLU A 612 -1.02 -17.52 62.77
CA GLU A 612 -1.98 -16.95 63.73
C GLU A 612 -2.24 -17.89 64.92
N LEU A 613 -2.01 -19.20 64.75
CA LEU A 613 -2.13 -20.23 65.79
C LEU A 613 -0.85 -20.38 66.63
N ALA A 614 0.20 -19.59 66.37
CA ALA A 614 1.49 -19.72 67.04
C ALA A 614 1.46 -19.11 68.45
N GLU A 615 1.28 -19.95 69.47
CA GLU A 615 1.33 -19.55 70.88
C GLU A 615 2.71 -19.78 71.52
N TYR A 616 3.65 -18.85 71.25
CA TYR A 616 4.96 -18.88 71.92
C TYR A 616 4.90 -18.28 73.33
N ASN A 617 5.34 -19.04 74.32
CA ASN A 617 5.70 -18.47 75.62
C ASN A 617 7.11 -17.88 75.55
N TRP A 618 7.18 -16.55 75.46
CA TRP A 618 8.45 -15.80 75.34
C TRP A 618 9.25 -15.70 76.66
N MET A 619 8.63 -16.00 77.81
CA MET A 619 9.25 -15.91 79.14
C MET A 619 8.96 -17.14 80.02
N PRO A 620 9.36 -18.35 79.62
CA PRO A 620 9.15 -19.56 80.43
C PRO A 620 9.90 -19.47 81.78
N ALA A 621 9.18 -19.77 82.88
CA ALA A 621 9.67 -19.64 84.26
C ALA A 621 10.71 -20.71 84.67
N ARG A 622 10.78 -21.81 83.93
CA ARG A 622 11.84 -22.83 84.03
C ARG A 622 12.44 -23.01 82.65
N PRO A 623 13.76 -23.28 82.53
CA PRO A 623 14.28 -23.91 81.32
C PRO A 623 13.50 -25.23 81.20
N GLN A 624 12.53 -25.28 80.29
CA GLN A 624 11.83 -26.52 80.02
C GLN A 624 12.91 -27.52 79.64
N SER A 625 13.05 -28.57 80.45
CA SER A 625 13.93 -29.69 80.18
C SER A 625 13.63 -30.18 78.77
N THR A 626 14.50 -29.86 77.81
CA THR A 626 14.72 -30.62 76.58
C THR A 626 13.48 -31.35 76.04
N SER A 627 12.35 -30.68 75.86
CA SER A 627 11.31 -31.24 75.01
C SER A 627 11.80 -31.01 73.58
N SER A 628 12.44 -32.04 73.03
CA SER A 628 12.78 -32.14 71.61
C SER A 628 11.54 -32.14 70.70
N GLU A 629 10.35 -32.03 71.29
CA GLU A 629 9.09 -32.02 70.58
C GLU A 629 8.89 -30.66 69.90
N PRO A 630 8.55 -30.64 68.60
CA PRO A 630 8.21 -29.40 67.90
C PRO A 630 6.91 -28.81 68.45
N SER A 631 6.70 -27.51 68.23
CA SER A 631 5.41 -26.87 68.50
C SER A 631 4.30 -27.49 67.62
N THR A 632 3.11 -27.71 68.18
CA THR A 632 1.99 -28.39 67.48
C THR A 632 1.65 -27.75 66.13
N TYR A 633 1.63 -26.42 66.06
CA TYR A 633 1.34 -25.70 64.82
C TYR A 633 2.39 -25.95 63.72
N VAL A 634 3.67 -26.15 64.07
CA VAL A 634 4.75 -26.43 63.10
C VAL A 634 4.60 -27.82 62.53
N PHE A 635 4.25 -28.80 63.38
CA PHE A 635 3.98 -30.16 62.96
C PHE A 635 2.78 -30.23 62.00
N GLU A 636 1.66 -29.58 62.35
CA GLU A 636 0.47 -29.52 61.49
C GLU A 636 0.75 -28.78 60.17
N MET A 637 1.50 -27.67 60.21
CA MET A 637 1.87 -26.90 59.04
C MET A 637 2.74 -27.69 58.05
N ILE A 638 3.73 -28.44 58.54
CA ILE A 638 4.60 -29.26 57.68
C ILE A 638 3.86 -30.49 57.18
N THR A 639 3.03 -31.13 58.02
CA THR A 639 2.17 -32.24 57.58
C THR A 639 1.21 -31.79 56.48
N PHE A 640 0.61 -30.60 56.64
CA PHE A 640 -0.16 -29.95 55.59
C PHE A 640 0.70 -29.74 54.34
N LEU A 641 1.86 -29.07 54.44
CA LEU A 641 2.70 -28.77 53.29
C LEU A 641 3.10 -30.02 52.49
N THR A 642 3.54 -31.08 53.18
CA THR A 642 3.90 -32.35 52.55
C THR A 642 2.70 -33.04 51.91
N ALA A 643 1.59 -33.18 52.65
CA ALA A 643 0.38 -33.80 52.09
C ALA A 643 -0.13 -32.99 50.90
N TYR A 644 -0.10 -31.66 50.96
CA TYR A 644 -0.68 -30.80 49.93
C TYR A 644 0.18 -30.75 48.66
N VAL A 645 1.52 -30.63 48.80
CA VAL A 645 2.41 -30.57 47.64
C VAL A 645 2.59 -31.95 47.00
N ASP A 646 2.59 -33.04 47.78
CA ASP A 646 2.85 -34.36 47.22
C ASP A 646 1.57 -35.09 46.76
N SER A 647 0.41 -34.88 47.42
CA SER A 647 -0.85 -35.57 47.07
C SER A 647 -1.81 -34.79 46.19
N VAL A 648 -1.82 -33.44 46.24
CA VAL A 648 -2.73 -32.62 45.41
C VAL A 648 -2.09 -32.22 44.08
N LEU A 649 -0.75 -32.16 44.03
CA LEU A 649 0.02 -31.74 42.85
C LEU A 649 0.71 -32.90 42.13
N ILE A 650 0.09 -34.09 42.13
CA ILE A 650 0.67 -35.32 41.57
C ILE A 650 1.13 -35.12 40.12
N GLY A 651 0.34 -34.42 39.30
CA GLY A 651 0.62 -34.18 37.88
C GLY A 651 1.67 -33.12 37.55
N LEU A 652 2.28 -32.46 38.54
CA LEU A 652 3.25 -31.39 38.32
C LEU A 652 4.71 -31.88 38.46
N ASN A 653 5.60 -31.28 37.66
CA ASN A 653 7.03 -31.61 37.62
C ASN A 653 7.71 -31.42 38.99
N ASP A 654 8.71 -32.26 39.29
CA ASP A 654 9.46 -32.24 40.54
C ASP A 654 10.24 -30.91 40.76
N ALA A 655 10.67 -30.27 39.67
CA ALA A 655 11.26 -28.94 39.71
C ALA A 655 10.27 -27.88 40.23
N PHE A 656 8.98 -28.00 39.89
CA PHE A 656 7.94 -27.10 40.39
C PHE A 656 7.65 -27.35 41.88
N LYS A 657 7.57 -28.61 42.29
CA LYS A 657 7.39 -28.98 43.71
C LYS A 657 8.51 -28.40 44.56
N THR A 658 9.76 -28.53 44.11
CA THR A 658 10.94 -27.97 44.80
C THR A 658 10.87 -26.45 44.95
N ARG A 659 10.47 -25.72 43.90
CA ARG A 659 10.27 -24.26 43.95
C ARG A 659 9.15 -23.85 44.90
N SER A 660 8.06 -24.63 44.93
CA SER A 660 6.92 -24.39 45.85
C SER A 660 7.34 -24.57 47.31
N TYR A 661 8.10 -25.63 47.62
CA TYR A 661 8.71 -25.82 48.93
C TYR A 661 9.64 -24.66 49.29
N GLN A 662 10.55 -24.24 48.39
CA GLN A 662 11.45 -23.12 48.64
C GLN A 662 10.71 -21.82 49.00
N SER A 663 9.64 -21.50 48.27
CA SER A 663 8.78 -20.34 48.51
C SER A 663 8.13 -20.38 49.89
N ALA A 664 7.48 -21.51 50.22
CA ALA A 664 6.84 -21.76 51.50
C ALA A 664 7.83 -21.65 52.68
N LEU A 665 8.98 -22.32 52.57
CA LEU A 665 10.00 -22.35 53.62
C LEU A 665 10.67 -20.99 53.81
N SER A 666 10.92 -20.26 52.72
CA SER A 666 11.44 -18.88 52.79
C SER A 666 10.45 -17.95 53.50
N ARG A 667 9.15 -18.14 53.31
CA ARG A 667 8.10 -17.40 54.01
C ARG A 667 8.09 -17.71 55.51
N ILE A 668 8.26 -18.98 55.89
CA ILE A 668 8.38 -19.43 57.29
C ILE A 668 9.64 -18.85 57.94
N ASN A 669 10.80 -18.97 57.31
CA ASN A 669 12.06 -18.41 57.81
C ASN A 669 11.95 -16.89 58.04
N ARG A 670 11.35 -16.17 57.08
CA ARG A 670 11.13 -14.72 57.20
C ARG A 670 10.22 -14.38 58.36
N TRP A 671 9.11 -15.11 58.53
CA TRP A 671 8.19 -14.90 59.65
C TRP A 671 8.87 -15.16 61.01
N MET A 672 9.69 -16.21 61.14
CA MET A 672 10.44 -16.48 62.37
C MET A 672 11.38 -15.32 62.72
N MET A 673 12.14 -14.79 61.74
CA MET A 673 13.03 -13.64 61.96
C MET A 673 12.28 -12.34 62.25
N GLU A 674 11.17 -12.07 61.55
CA GLU A 674 10.33 -10.90 61.75
C GLU A 674 9.69 -10.91 63.14
N THR A 675 9.24 -12.07 63.61
CA THR A 675 8.71 -12.25 64.97
C THR A 675 9.79 -11.94 66.02
N LEU A 676 11.01 -12.47 65.87
CA LEU A 676 12.13 -12.21 66.78
C LEU A 676 12.57 -10.73 66.78
N CYS A 677 12.60 -10.07 65.62
CA CYS A 677 13.05 -8.68 65.49
C CYS A 677 11.92 -7.64 65.68
N GLY A 678 10.66 -8.06 65.58
CA GLY A 678 9.47 -7.21 65.48
C GLY A 678 9.18 -6.38 66.74
N LYS A 679 8.35 -5.34 66.62
CA LYS A 679 8.04 -4.46 67.77
C LYS A 679 7.06 -5.09 68.78
N GLU A 680 6.33 -6.12 68.38
CA GLU A 680 5.32 -6.79 69.22
C GLU A 680 5.96 -7.48 70.42
N ILE A 681 7.04 -8.21 70.18
CA ILE A 681 7.77 -8.90 71.25
C ILE A 681 8.91 -8.01 71.71
N GLN A 682 8.73 -7.39 72.89
CA GLN A 682 9.72 -6.50 73.49
C GLN A 682 10.80 -7.24 74.29
N ARG A 683 10.52 -8.48 74.73
CA ARG A 683 11.34 -9.24 75.69
C ARG A 683 11.15 -10.74 75.49
N PHE A 684 12.23 -11.50 75.57
CA PHE A 684 12.21 -12.97 75.64
C PHE A 684 13.47 -13.49 76.35
N ASN A 685 13.47 -14.77 76.74
CA ASN A 685 14.61 -15.44 77.36
C ASN A 685 15.29 -16.48 76.44
N GLU A 686 16.45 -17.00 76.86
CA GLU A 686 17.23 -17.99 76.10
C GLU A 686 16.48 -19.32 75.90
N ALA A 687 15.61 -19.70 76.84
CA ALA A 687 14.79 -20.90 76.72
C ALA A 687 13.71 -20.78 75.63
N ALA A 688 13.12 -19.60 75.44
CA ALA A 688 12.20 -19.33 74.32
C ALA A 688 12.93 -19.38 72.97
N LEU A 689 14.16 -18.86 72.89
CA LEU A 689 14.99 -18.98 71.68
C LEU A 689 15.37 -20.44 71.37
N ALA A 690 15.66 -21.24 72.39
CA ALA A 690 15.94 -22.67 72.21
C ALA A 690 14.72 -23.43 71.62
N LYS A 691 13.49 -23.03 71.99
CA LYS A 691 12.27 -23.60 71.40
C LYS A 691 12.09 -23.21 69.93
N VAL A 692 12.32 -21.94 69.57
CA VAL A 692 12.28 -21.49 68.16
C VAL A 692 13.35 -22.20 67.34
N LEU A 693 14.54 -22.44 67.91
CA LEU A 693 15.59 -23.22 67.26
C LEU A 693 15.21 -24.70 67.06
N ALA A 694 14.52 -25.31 68.03
CA ALA A 694 14.03 -26.68 67.91
C ALA A 694 12.99 -26.79 66.78
N ASP A 695 12.07 -25.82 66.68
CA ASP A 695 11.08 -25.75 65.61
C ASP A 695 11.75 -25.59 64.22
N ALA A 696 12.75 -24.71 64.08
CA ALA A 696 13.49 -24.55 62.83
C ALA A 696 14.27 -25.82 62.43
N LYS A 697 14.92 -26.49 63.38
CA LYS A 697 15.62 -27.76 63.15
C LYS A 697 14.67 -28.90 62.78
N PHE A 698 13.47 -28.93 63.36
CA PHE A 698 12.45 -29.92 63.01
C PHE A 698 12.01 -29.77 61.55
N VAL A 699 11.73 -28.53 61.11
CA VAL A 699 11.35 -28.26 59.71
C VAL A 699 12.45 -28.71 58.75
N GLU A 700 13.71 -28.38 59.02
CA GLU A 700 14.86 -28.80 58.22
C GLU A 700 15.03 -30.33 58.17
N ALA A 701 14.88 -31.02 59.30
CA ALA A 701 14.96 -32.48 59.36
C ALA A 701 13.86 -33.17 58.54
N GLU A 702 12.65 -32.60 58.51
CA GLU A 702 11.55 -33.15 57.72
C GLU A 702 11.76 -32.93 56.21
N ILE A 703 12.25 -31.76 55.80
CA ILE A 703 12.60 -31.49 54.39
C ILE A 703 13.71 -32.42 53.91
N LYS A 704 14.71 -32.68 54.76
CA LYS A 704 15.78 -33.63 54.46
C LYS A 704 15.27 -35.05 54.27
N ARG A 705 14.22 -35.44 55.01
CA ARG A 705 13.54 -36.74 54.84
C ARG A 705 12.82 -36.83 53.48
N LEU A 706 12.32 -35.71 52.96
CA LEU A 706 11.67 -35.63 51.65
C LEU A 706 12.65 -35.64 50.46
N GLY A 707 13.97 -35.74 50.71
CA GLY A 707 14.99 -35.83 49.65
C GLY A 707 15.31 -34.51 48.96
N LYS A 708 14.93 -33.36 49.54
CA LYS A 708 15.17 -32.01 48.98
C LYS A 708 16.36 -31.32 49.65
N SER A 709 17.56 -31.91 49.50
CA SER A 709 18.81 -31.40 50.13
C SER A 709 19.24 -30.01 49.66
N GLU A 710 18.71 -29.53 48.53
CA GLU A 710 18.98 -28.18 48.01
C GLU A 710 18.42 -27.06 48.92
N LEU A 711 17.51 -27.40 49.84
CA LEU A 711 16.80 -26.45 50.70
C LEU A 711 17.35 -26.38 52.14
N ASP A 712 18.44 -27.08 52.45
CA ASP A 712 19.05 -27.13 53.80
C ASP A 712 19.44 -25.72 54.31
N HIS A 713 19.82 -24.82 53.41
CA HIS A 713 20.31 -23.48 53.75
C HIS A 713 19.22 -22.46 54.12
N VAL A 714 17.94 -22.77 53.91
CA VAL A 714 16.85 -21.79 54.02
C VAL A 714 16.73 -21.21 55.44
N PHE A 715 17.06 -22.01 56.48
CA PHE A 715 16.98 -21.60 57.88
C PHE A 715 18.33 -21.21 58.51
N ASP A 716 19.40 -21.12 57.72
CA ASP A 716 20.75 -20.83 58.25
C ASP A 716 20.82 -19.47 58.96
N GLU A 717 20.11 -18.45 58.47
CA GLU A 717 20.06 -17.14 59.14
C GLU A 717 19.49 -17.25 60.57
N VAL A 718 18.33 -17.91 60.75
CA VAL A 718 17.70 -18.10 62.07
C VAL A 718 18.60 -18.96 62.96
N LYS A 719 19.07 -20.09 62.45
CA LYS A 719 19.89 -21.05 63.20
C LYS A 719 21.19 -20.42 63.68
N MET A 720 21.95 -19.79 62.78
CA MET A 720 23.24 -19.18 63.12
C MET A 720 23.04 -18.00 64.08
N THR A 721 22.03 -17.15 63.86
CA THR A 721 21.74 -16.01 64.75
C THR A 721 21.40 -16.47 66.17
N ILE A 722 20.57 -17.51 66.31
CA ILE A 722 20.20 -18.05 67.63
C ILE A 722 21.37 -18.82 68.26
N ASN A 723 22.14 -19.60 67.48
CA ASN A 723 23.28 -20.36 67.98
C ASN A 723 24.40 -19.44 68.52
N ILE A 724 24.68 -18.29 67.88
CA ILE A 724 25.66 -17.31 68.40
C ILE A 724 25.30 -16.91 69.84
N ILE A 725 24.01 -16.75 70.13
CA ILE A 725 23.51 -16.35 71.44
C ILE A 725 23.57 -17.53 72.43
N LEU A 726 23.04 -18.70 72.05
CA LEU A 726 22.97 -19.86 72.94
C LEU A 726 24.35 -20.46 73.26
N SER A 727 25.33 -20.31 72.37
CA SER A 727 26.70 -20.78 72.55
C SER A 727 27.66 -19.71 73.10
N ASP A 728 27.15 -18.53 73.47
CA ASP A 728 27.96 -17.40 73.97
C ASP A 728 29.11 -16.98 73.03
N ALA A 729 28.94 -17.19 71.72
CA ALA A 729 29.96 -16.98 70.70
C ALA A 729 29.98 -15.56 70.12
N VAL A 730 29.41 -14.57 70.82
CA VAL A 730 29.36 -13.18 70.34
C VAL A 730 30.76 -12.60 70.16
N SER A 731 31.71 -12.93 71.03
CA SER A 731 33.12 -12.52 70.88
C SER A 731 33.77 -13.08 69.61
N ALA A 732 33.48 -14.35 69.27
CA ALA A 732 33.96 -14.97 68.04
C ALA A 732 33.32 -14.34 66.79
N TYR A 733 32.06 -13.90 66.88
CA TYR A 733 31.39 -13.16 65.79
C TYR A 733 32.02 -11.78 65.54
N MET A 734 32.56 -11.13 66.58
CA MET A 734 33.22 -9.83 66.43
C MET A 734 34.52 -9.93 65.60
N GLU A 735 35.16 -11.10 65.55
CA GLU A 735 36.35 -11.31 64.72
C GLU A 735 35.99 -11.37 63.23
N PRO A 736 36.54 -10.49 62.37
CA PRO A 736 36.17 -10.41 60.96
C PRO A 736 36.32 -11.73 60.19
N SER A 737 37.39 -12.49 60.47
CA SER A 737 37.72 -13.75 59.80
C SER A 737 36.69 -14.85 60.10
N ILE A 738 36.34 -15.02 61.38
CA ILE A 738 35.34 -16.02 61.82
C ILE A 738 33.94 -15.61 61.35
N ARG A 739 33.62 -14.32 61.37
CA ARG A 739 32.35 -13.79 60.89
C ARG A 739 32.08 -14.13 59.43
N GLN A 740 33.08 -13.97 58.56
CA GLN A 740 32.96 -14.27 57.13
C GLN A 740 32.90 -15.78 56.85
N MET A 741 33.63 -16.61 57.61
CA MET A 741 33.69 -18.06 57.38
C MET A 741 32.51 -18.82 57.97
N SER A 742 32.12 -18.51 59.21
CA SER A 742 31.18 -19.34 59.99
C SER A 742 29.81 -18.70 60.21
N TYR A 743 29.69 -17.39 60.03
CA TYR A 743 28.47 -16.63 60.35
C TYR A 743 28.04 -15.68 59.22
N SER A 744 28.34 -16.04 57.97
CA SER A 744 28.08 -15.23 56.78
C SER A 744 26.59 -14.88 56.58
N ALA A 745 25.68 -15.75 57.02
CA ALA A 745 24.24 -15.53 56.93
C ALA A 745 23.67 -14.54 57.97
N VAL A 746 24.44 -14.17 59.00
CA VAL A 746 23.94 -13.39 60.16
C VAL A 746 24.08 -11.90 59.94
N ARG A 747 22.95 -11.18 60.02
CA ARG A 747 22.90 -9.72 59.90
C ARG A 747 23.20 -9.04 61.25
N PRO A 748 24.21 -8.15 61.35
CA PRO A 748 24.57 -7.47 62.61
C PRO A 748 23.41 -6.71 63.25
N VAL A 749 22.59 -6.04 62.42
CA VAL A 749 21.41 -5.29 62.88
C VAL A 749 20.40 -6.19 63.60
N ARG A 750 20.09 -7.36 63.02
CA ARG A 750 19.11 -8.29 63.58
C ARG A 750 19.65 -8.92 64.87
N LEU A 751 20.93 -9.30 64.87
CA LEU A 751 21.61 -9.83 66.06
C LEU A 751 21.63 -8.82 67.22
N ALA A 752 21.96 -7.56 66.97
CA ALA A 752 21.96 -6.49 67.99
C ALA A 752 20.57 -6.27 68.60
N VAL A 753 19.50 -6.28 67.78
CA VAL A 753 18.11 -6.15 68.25
C VAL A 753 17.72 -7.32 69.15
N ILE A 754 18.06 -8.54 68.76
CA ILE A 754 17.74 -9.75 69.53
C ILE A 754 18.51 -9.75 70.88
N LEU A 755 19.81 -9.41 70.88
CA LEU A 755 20.63 -9.26 72.09
C LEU A 755 20.08 -8.17 73.03
N ALA A 756 19.65 -7.03 72.49
CA ALA A 756 19.05 -5.95 73.28
C ALA A 756 17.72 -6.38 73.94
N LYS A 757 16.89 -7.18 73.25
CA LYS A 757 15.64 -7.73 73.80
C LYS A 757 15.89 -8.80 74.87
N LEU A 758 16.90 -9.65 74.70
CA LEU A 758 17.35 -10.61 75.71
C LEU A 758 17.85 -9.91 76.98
N GLY A 759 18.63 -8.83 76.82
CA GLY A 759 19.08 -8.00 77.93
C GLY A 759 17.91 -7.45 78.75
N LYS A 760 16.84 -6.98 78.08
CA LYS A 760 15.60 -6.53 78.75
C LYS A 760 14.83 -7.67 79.44
N GLY A 761 14.83 -8.88 78.87
CA GLY A 761 14.22 -10.07 79.47
C GLY A 761 14.95 -10.52 80.74
N ALA A 762 16.29 -10.58 80.70
CA ALA A 762 17.13 -10.97 81.84
C ALA A 762 17.04 -10.00 83.03
N ALA A 763 16.86 -8.70 82.78
CA ALA A 763 16.69 -7.69 83.83
C ALA A 763 15.43 -7.92 84.70
N MET A 764 14.40 -8.57 84.14
CA MET A 764 13.10 -8.73 84.81
C MET A 764 13.03 -9.95 85.74
N VAL A 765 13.84 -10.98 85.49
CA VAL A 765 13.87 -12.23 86.29
C VAL A 765 14.36 -11.98 87.72
N GLY A 766 15.11 -10.89 87.95
CA GLY A 766 15.62 -10.49 89.26
C GLY A 766 16.77 -11.37 89.77
N GLY A 767 17.65 -10.78 90.59
CA GLY A 767 18.78 -11.47 91.22
C GLY A 767 20.17 -11.15 90.61
N PRO A 768 21.27 -11.33 91.37
CA PRO A 768 22.61 -10.85 90.97
C PRO A 768 23.12 -11.48 89.67
N ALA A 769 22.88 -12.79 89.48
CA ALA A 769 23.29 -13.53 88.28
C ALA A 769 22.45 -13.19 87.03
N ALA A 770 21.21 -12.72 87.19
CA ALA A 770 20.37 -12.27 86.09
C ALA A 770 20.74 -10.84 85.68
N MET A 771 21.09 -9.99 86.65
CA MET A 771 21.55 -8.62 86.43
C MET A 771 22.90 -8.59 85.68
N GLY A 772 23.87 -9.41 86.09
CA GLY A 772 25.15 -9.55 85.38
C GLY A 772 25.02 -10.06 83.94
N ARG A 773 24.10 -11.02 83.70
CA ARG A 773 23.78 -11.50 82.34
C ARG A 773 23.09 -10.42 81.49
N SER A 774 22.15 -9.68 82.07
CA SER A 774 21.49 -8.55 81.39
C SER A 774 22.50 -7.49 80.94
N GLU A 775 23.42 -7.12 81.82
CA GLU A 775 24.44 -6.12 81.54
C GLU A 775 25.44 -6.58 80.48
N ARG A 776 25.86 -7.86 80.55
CA ARG A 776 26.68 -8.51 79.51
C ARG A 776 26.00 -8.48 78.15
N ARG A 777 24.74 -8.93 78.04
CA ARG A 777 23.98 -8.96 76.77
C ARG A 777 23.75 -7.56 76.18
N ARG A 778 23.59 -6.55 77.05
CA ARG A 778 23.45 -5.15 76.62
C ARG A 778 24.77 -4.59 76.07
N ARG A 779 25.90 -4.89 76.74
CA ARG A 779 27.23 -4.56 76.22
C ARG A 779 27.52 -5.27 74.90
N GLU A 780 27.22 -6.56 74.80
CA GLU A 780 27.32 -7.33 73.56
C GLU A 780 26.45 -6.72 72.43
N ALA A 781 25.23 -6.30 72.73
CA ALA A 781 24.37 -5.61 71.76
C ALA A 781 24.96 -4.28 71.29
N ASP A 782 25.51 -3.47 72.22
CA ASP A 782 26.16 -2.20 71.89
C ASP A 782 27.45 -2.40 71.09
N GLU A 783 28.26 -3.40 71.42
CA GLU A 783 29.46 -3.80 70.66
C GLU A 783 29.11 -4.26 69.24
N VAL A 784 28.11 -5.13 69.08
CA VAL A 784 27.63 -5.55 67.76
C VAL A 784 27.03 -4.35 67.00
N ALA A 785 26.38 -3.41 67.69
CA ALA A 785 25.88 -2.18 67.08
C ALA A 785 27.01 -1.24 66.62
N LYS A 786 28.18 -1.23 67.28
CA LYS A 786 29.37 -0.47 66.85
C LYS A 786 29.99 -1.00 65.56
N LEU A 787 29.68 -2.23 65.13
CA LEU A 787 30.02 -2.70 63.78
C LEU A 787 29.33 -1.87 62.69
N ILE A 788 28.34 -1.06 63.06
CA ILE A 788 27.67 -0.09 62.20
C ILE A 788 28.26 1.29 62.53
N LEU A 789 29.01 1.88 61.60
CA LEU A 789 29.57 3.23 61.79
C LEU A 789 28.42 4.26 61.92
N PRO A 790 28.50 5.21 62.87
CA PRO A 790 27.50 6.27 62.98
C PRO A 790 27.57 7.21 61.76
N PRO A 791 26.45 7.84 61.37
CA PRO A 791 26.45 8.79 60.26
C PRO A 791 27.35 10.00 60.59
N GLN A 792 28.26 10.34 59.69
CA GLN A 792 29.11 11.53 59.78
C GLN A 792 28.59 12.64 58.86
N SER A 793 28.68 13.89 59.31
CA SER A 793 28.29 15.05 58.51
C SER A 793 29.51 15.61 57.79
N ALA A 794 29.42 15.75 56.46
CA ALA A 794 30.44 16.37 55.64
C ALA A 794 29.80 17.14 54.47
N ASP A 795 30.36 18.28 54.10
CA ASP A 795 29.90 19.10 52.97
C ASP A 795 30.80 18.88 51.76
N ILE A 796 30.25 18.29 50.70
CA ILE A 796 30.96 18.02 49.44
C ILE A 796 31.27 19.29 48.64
N THR A 797 30.58 20.40 48.91
CA THR A 797 30.76 21.67 48.19
C THR A 797 31.84 22.56 48.80
N SER A 798 32.28 22.22 50.03
CA SER A 798 33.38 22.92 50.69
C SER A 798 34.71 22.65 49.97
N PRO A 799 35.58 23.66 49.79
CA PRO A 799 36.94 23.45 49.31
C PRO A 799 37.83 22.75 50.34
N ASP A 800 37.43 22.74 51.63
CA ASP A 800 38.15 22.03 52.68
C ASP A 800 37.76 20.54 52.67
N GLN A 801 38.71 19.70 52.24
CA GLN A 801 38.53 18.26 52.09
C GLN A 801 38.78 17.49 53.39
N HIS A 802 39.28 18.13 54.46
CA HIS A 802 39.68 17.42 55.69
C HIS A 802 38.52 16.64 56.32
N ALA A 803 37.31 17.21 56.33
CA ALA A 803 36.12 16.53 56.84
C ALA A 803 35.73 15.30 55.99
N LEU A 804 35.90 15.36 54.67
CA LEU A 804 35.63 14.24 53.76
C LEU A 804 36.68 13.13 53.91
N VAL A 805 37.96 13.49 54.02
CA VAL A 805 39.05 12.53 54.25
C VAL A 805 38.84 11.81 55.57
N GLN A 806 38.51 12.53 56.64
CA GLN A 806 38.21 11.94 57.94
C GLN A 806 36.99 11.00 57.90
N ALA A 807 35.96 11.36 57.12
CA ALA A 807 34.78 10.51 56.94
C ALA A 807 35.07 9.24 56.11
N MET A 808 36.12 9.25 55.29
CA MET A 808 36.54 8.13 54.44
C MET A 808 37.68 7.31 55.06
N ASP A 809 38.19 7.70 56.23
CA ASP A 809 39.29 7.01 56.90
C ASP A 809 38.93 5.55 57.22
N GLY A 810 39.80 4.62 56.81
CA GLY A 810 39.57 3.17 56.93
C GLY A 810 38.53 2.58 55.97
N ALA A 811 37.97 3.34 55.03
CA ALA A 811 36.99 2.82 54.07
C ALA A 811 37.66 2.00 52.95
N SER A 812 37.11 0.82 52.64
CA SER A 812 37.61 -0.06 51.57
C SER A 812 37.03 0.29 50.18
N ALA A 813 35.91 1.00 50.14
CA ALA A 813 35.25 1.47 48.92
C ALA A 813 34.43 2.74 49.22
N VAL A 814 34.31 3.65 48.26
CA VAL A 814 33.48 4.87 48.33
C VAL A 814 32.46 4.86 47.20
N VAL A 815 31.18 5.06 47.55
CA VAL A 815 30.08 5.17 46.59
C VAL A 815 29.53 6.60 46.62
N SER A 816 29.71 7.33 45.52
CA SER A 816 29.18 8.68 45.35
C SER A 816 27.79 8.65 44.72
N MET A 817 26.78 9.01 45.49
CA MET A 817 25.37 9.12 45.05
C MET A 817 24.87 10.57 45.00
N ALA A 818 25.78 11.55 45.12
CA ALA A 818 25.42 12.96 45.12
C ALA A 818 24.88 13.39 43.74
N GLY A 819 23.67 13.96 43.73
CA GLY A 819 23.04 14.43 42.50
C GLY A 819 21.80 15.25 42.79
N LEU A 820 21.57 16.25 41.95
CA LEU A 820 20.36 17.06 41.95
C LEU A 820 19.62 16.80 40.62
N LEU A 821 18.29 16.73 40.66
CA LEU A 821 17.46 16.61 39.46
C LEU A 821 16.92 17.98 39.01
N VAL A 822 16.77 18.91 39.94
CA VAL A 822 16.32 20.29 39.73
C VAL A 822 17.27 21.19 40.51
N ALA A 823 17.95 22.09 39.83
CA ALA A 823 18.86 23.06 40.44
C ALA A 823 19.19 24.20 39.46
N SER A 824 19.80 25.27 39.96
CA SER A 824 20.40 26.29 39.10
C SER A 824 21.69 25.75 38.44
N PRO A 825 22.12 26.27 37.27
CA PRO A 825 23.37 25.86 36.64
C PRO A 825 24.59 25.97 37.56
N LYS A 826 24.65 27.02 38.40
CA LYS A 826 25.69 27.19 39.41
C LYS A 826 25.68 26.04 40.44
N ARG A 827 24.49 25.66 40.92
CA ARG A 827 24.36 24.59 41.91
C ARG A 827 24.64 23.21 41.32
N PHE A 828 24.30 22.98 40.04
CA PHE A 828 24.74 21.79 39.32
C PHE A 828 26.27 21.70 39.25
N TYR A 829 26.94 22.80 38.92
CA TYR A 829 28.40 22.86 38.90
C TYR A 829 29.02 22.58 40.29
N GLU A 830 28.51 23.23 41.35
CA GLU A 830 28.98 23.04 42.73
C GLU A 830 28.85 21.59 43.22
N VAL A 831 27.74 20.91 42.89
CA VAL A 831 27.46 19.57 43.42
C VAL A 831 27.93 18.44 42.51
N ALA A 832 27.59 18.49 41.22
CA ALA A 832 27.82 17.38 40.29
C ALA A 832 29.25 17.36 39.73
N GLU A 833 29.90 18.51 39.60
CA GLU A 833 31.28 18.61 39.09
C GLU A 833 32.28 18.84 40.24
N LYS A 834 32.18 19.98 40.94
CA LYS A 834 33.09 20.30 42.06
C LYS A 834 32.94 19.36 43.25
N GLY A 835 31.70 19.00 43.60
CA GLY A 835 31.44 18.02 44.66
C GLY A 835 32.00 16.64 44.31
N ALA A 836 31.86 16.21 43.05
CA ALA A 836 32.47 14.98 42.57
C ALA A 836 34.00 15.04 42.63
N GLU A 837 34.60 16.17 42.27
CA GLU A 837 36.05 16.41 42.39
C GLU A 837 36.55 16.31 43.82
N ASN A 838 35.83 16.92 44.77
CA ASN A 838 36.19 16.90 46.17
C ASN A 838 36.08 15.48 46.76
N VAL A 839 35.02 14.76 46.44
CA VAL A 839 34.83 13.35 46.85
C VAL A 839 35.94 12.48 46.27
N ALA A 840 36.26 12.64 44.98
CA ALA A 840 37.29 11.85 44.33
C ALA A 840 38.68 12.09 44.92
N LYS A 841 39.05 13.36 45.13
CA LYS A 841 40.32 13.74 45.75
C LYS A 841 40.42 13.26 47.21
N ALA A 842 39.35 13.40 47.98
CA ALA A 842 39.31 12.93 49.36
C ALA A 842 39.44 11.40 49.46
N ALA A 843 38.74 10.66 48.59
CA ALA A 843 38.84 9.19 48.55
C ALA A 843 40.27 8.73 48.22
N LYS A 844 40.92 9.40 47.25
CA LYS A 844 42.31 9.13 46.91
C LYS A 844 43.28 9.45 48.05
N GLN A 845 43.07 10.57 48.75
CA GLN A 845 43.88 10.95 49.93
C GLN A 845 43.70 9.97 51.09
N ALA A 846 42.49 9.45 51.29
CA ALA A 846 42.20 8.43 52.30
C ALA A 846 42.68 7.01 51.90
N GLY A 847 43.28 6.84 50.72
CA GLY A 847 43.80 5.55 50.26
C GLY A 847 42.73 4.53 49.85
N VAL A 848 41.52 4.99 49.50
CA VAL A 848 40.42 4.12 49.11
C VAL A 848 40.67 3.55 47.72
N GLY A 849 40.86 2.24 47.61
CA GLY A 849 41.17 1.56 46.34
C GLY A 849 40.00 1.35 45.38
N ARG A 850 38.75 1.65 45.80
CA ARG A 850 37.53 1.43 44.99
C ARG A 850 36.61 2.63 45.05
N MET A 851 36.26 3.14 43.88
CA MET A 851 35.39 4.30 43.75
C MET A 851 34.26 4.02 42.76
N VAL A 852 33.02 4.13 43.23
CA VAL A 852 31.82 3.95 42.41
C VAL A 852 31.05 5.27 42.33
N MET A 853 30.74 5.72 41.12
CA MET A 853 29.95 6.94 40.90
C MET A 853 28.58 6.59 40.32
N ILE A 854 27.51 7.10 40.93
CA ILE A 854 26.17 7.10 40.35
C ILE A 854 25.99 8.38 39.52
N SER A 855 25.97 8.21 38.20
CA SER A 855 25.73 9.26 37.22
C SER A 855 24.29 9.19 36.71
N ALA A 856 24.06 9.41 35.41
CA ALA A 856 22.76 9.27 34.75
C ALA A 856 22.93 8.93 33.26
N ILE A 857 21.97 8.18 32.70
CA ILE A 857 21.89 7.97 31.25
C ILE A 857 21.77 9.32 30.51
N GLY A 858 22.44 9.40 29.36
CA GLY A 858 22.47 10.62 28.55
C GLY A 858 23.42 11.70 29.08
N SER A 859 24.33 11.36 30.01
CA SER A 859 25.45 12.24 30.39
C SER A 859 26.39 12.41 29.20
N ASP A 860 26.47 13.64 28.69
CA ASP A 860 27.22 14.00 27.49
C ASP A 860 27.91 15.35 27.73
N PRO A 861 29.24 15.45 27.53
CA PRO A 861 29.97 16.72 27.61
C PRO A 861 29.42 17.80 26.69
N ASN A 862 28.84 17.42 25.55
CA ASN A 862 28.24 18.31 24.56
C ASN A 862 26.70 18.34 24.64
N GLY A 863 26.13 17.76 25.70
CA GLY A 863 24.69 17.68 25.88
C GLY A 863 24.02 19.06 25.95
N PRO A 864 22.75 19.18 25.52
CA PRO A 864 22.04 20.46 25.46
C PRO A 864 21.77 21.07 26.85
N THR A 865 21.71 20.26 27.91
CA THR A 865 21.37 20.73 29.27
C THR A 865 22.59 20.81 30.19
N PRO A 866 22.64 21.78 31.13
CA PRO A 866 23.71 21.87 32.13
C PRO A 866 23.87 20.58 32.94
N TYR A 867 22.76 19.93 33.30
CA TYR A 867 22.76 18.66 34.03
C TYR A 867 23.64 17.59 33.35
N GLN A 868 23.43 17.35 32.06
CA GLN A 868 24.18 16.36 31.28
C GLN A 868 25.67 16.70 31.23
N ARG A 869 26.01 17.98 30.98
CA ARG A 869 27.40 18.44 30.90
C ARG A 869 28.12 18.30 32.23
N THR A 870 27.50 18.70 33.34
CA THR A 870 28.10 18.62 34.67
C THR A 870 28.24 17.18 35.17
N LYS A 871 27.29 16.29 34.85
CA LYS A 871 27.42 14.87 35.19
C LYS A 871 28.56 14.22 34.39
N ALA A 872 28.66 14.49 33.09
CA ALA A 872 29.78 14.02 32.27
C ALA A 872 31.14 14.57 32.73
N ALA A 873 31.21 15.82 33.19
CA ALA A 873 32.41 16.38 33.79
C ALA A 873 32.80 15.64 35.10
N GLY A 874 31.83 15.36 35.97
CA GLY A 874 32.05 14.55 37.18
C GLY A 874 32.56 13.14 36.88
N GLU A 875 32.00 12.48 35.85
CA GLU A 875 32.46 11.17 35.40
C GLU A 875 33.93 11.19 34.96
N ARG A 876 34.29 12.20 34.17
CA ARG A 876 35.68 12.41 33.72
C ARG A 876 36.62 12.61 34.91
N ILE A 877 36.22 13.40 35.90
CA ILE A 877 37.04 13.67 37.09
C ILE A 877 37.29 12.39 37.92
N PHE A 878 36.28 11.52 38.03
CA PHE A 878 36.45 10.22 38.69
C PHE A 878 37.50 9.36 37.98
N PHE A 879 37.43 9.24 36.65
CA PHE A 879 38.43 8.50 35.87
C PHE A 879 39.82 9.15 35.88
N GLU A 880 39.92 10.49 35.86
CA GLU A 880 41.19 11.21 35.95
C GLU A 880 41.84 11.03 37.34
N THR A 881 41.03 10.91 38.39
CA THR A 881 41.53 10.73 39.76
C THR A 881 41.91 9.28 40.04
N GLU A 882 41.05 8.33 39.64
CA GLU A 882 41.25 6.90 39.80
C GLU A 882 40.77 6.17 38.53
N PRO A 883 41.69 5.71 37.65
CA PRO A 883 41.34 5.05 36.39
C PRO A 883 40.53 3.75 36.58
N GLN A 884 40.63 3.10 37.74
CA GLN A 884 39.86 1.90 38.07
C GLN A 884 38.46 2.20 38.63
N SER A 885 38.04 3.47 38.70
CA SER A 885 36.69 3.82 39.14
C SER A 885 35.61 3.23 38.24
N THR A 886 34.47 2.87 38.82
CA THR A 886 33.31 2.33 38.11
C THR A 886 32.19 3.36 38.09
N ILE A 887 31.60 3.60 36.92
CA ILE A 887 30.52 4.58 36.75
C ILE A 887 29.24 3.84 36.39
N ILE A 888 28.20 4.01 37.19
CA ILE A 888 26.87 3.47 36.90
C ILE A 888 25.99 4.62 36.43
N ARG A 889 25.46 4.52 35.21
CA ARG A 889 24.51 5.45 34.59
C ARG A 889 23.11 4.82 34.63
N PRO A 890 22.32 5.06 35.68
CA PRO A 890 20.95 4.57 35.72
C PRO A 890 20.01 5.35 34.79
N SER A 891 18.99 4.67 34.29
CA SER A 891 17.78 5.29 33.75
C SER A 891 16.91 5.85 34.90
N ILE A 892 15.61 6.03 34.67
CA ILE A 892 14.66 6.40 35.71
C ILE A 892 14.63 5.31 36.79
N VAL A 893 15.12 5.65 37.98
CA VAL A 893 15.12 4.75 39.13
C VAL A 893 13.74 4.73 39.79
N PHE A 894 13.16 3.54 39.96
CA PHE A 894 11.88 3.36 40.66
C PHE A 894 11.99 2.38 41.84
N GLY A 895 11.12 2.57 42.83
CA GLY A 895 11.07 1.78 44.07
C GLY A 895 10.30 2.50 45.16
N PRO A 896 10.05 1.87 46.32
CA PRO A 896 9.40 2.54 47.45
C PRO A 896 10.15 3.82 47.84
N GLY A 897 9.46 4.97 47.80
CA GLY A 897 10.06 6.29 48.10
C GLY A 897 10.66 7.00 46.88
N ASP A 898 10.41 6.53 45.66
CA ASP A 898 10.83 7.22 44.44
C ASP A 898 10.15 8.59 44.28
N SER A 899 10.79 9.48 43.53
CA SER A 899 10.26 10.83 43.26
C SER A 899 9.64 10.98 41.87
N PHE A 900 9.67 9.97 41.00
CA PHE A 900 9.17 10.07 39.63
C PHE A 900 7.74 9.56 39.52
N PHE A 901 7.51 8.27 39.73
CA PHE A 901 6.20 7.64 39.71
C PHE A 901 5.30 8.18 40.82
N THR A 902 5.82 8.32 42.05
CA THR A 902 5.07 8.91 43.18
C THR A 902 4.64 10.36 42.89
N ARG A 903 5.46 11.15 42.20
CA ARG A 903 5.11 12.52 41.80
C ARG A 903 3.97 12.53 40.79
N PHE A 904 4.02 11.72 39.73
CA PHE A 904 2.94 11.66 38.75
C PHE A 904 1.66 11.05 39.34
N ALA A 905 1.77 10.07 40.24
CA ALA A 905 0.62 9.53 40.98
C ALA A 905 -0.04 10.60 41.85
N THR A 906 0.76 11.45 42.51
CA THR A 906 0.26 12.58 43.29
C THR A 906 -0.37 13.65 42.39
N LEU A 907 0.28 14.02 41.28
CA LEU A 907 -0.26 14.96 40.30
C LEU A 907 -1.59 14.47 39.71
N ALA A 908 -1.72 13.17 39.42
CA ALA A 908 -2.95 12.58 38.90
C ALA A 908 -4.15 12.72 39.85
N LYS A 909 -3.90 12.84 41.16
CA LYS A 909 -4.97 13.11 42.14
C LYS A 909 -5.52 14.53 41.99
N TYR A 910 -4.66 15.51 41.76
CA TYR A 910 -5.03 16.94 41.72
C TYR A 910 -5.38 17.47 40.31
N LEU A 911 -4.75 16.95 39.26
CA LEU A 911 -4.98 17.42 37.90
C LEU A 911 -6.16 16.68 37.25
N PRO A 912 -6.98 17.37 36.43
CA PRO A 912 -8.06 16.73 35.67
C PRO A 912 -7.54 15.85 34.52
N PHE A 913 -6.32 16.11 34.04
CA PHE A 913 -5.63 15.34 33.00
C PHE A 913 -4.12 15.28 33.29
N LEU A 914 -3.43 14.29 32.75
CA LEU A 914 -1.96 14.21 32.79
C LEU A 914 -1.37 14.68 31.45
N PRO A 915 -0.49 15.71 31.45
CA PRO A 915 0.16 16.17 30.23
C PRO A 915 1.32 15.25 29.82
N VAL A 916 1.41 14.93 28.53
CA VAL A 916 2.60 14.33 27.90
C VAL A 916 3.10 15.22 26.77
N PHE A 917 4.40 15.41 26.64
CA PHE A 917 4.94 16.29 25.60
C PHE A 917 5.28 15.53 24.30
N GLY A 918 5.06 16.16 23.14
CA GLY A 918 5.52 15.64 21.85
C GLY A 918 4.92 14.31 21.41
N GLY A 919 3.62 14.11 21.61
CA GLY A 919 2.93 12.82 21.35
C GLY A 919 3.07 11.80 22.49
N GLY A 920 4.06 11.98 23.38
CA GLY A 920 4.42 11.02 24.41
C GLY A 920 5.22 9.83 23.87
N VAL A 921 5.92 10.01 22.74
CA VAL A 921 6.64 8.94 22.02
C VAL A 921 8.03 8.64 22.56
N VAL A 922 8.62 9.56 23.33
CA VAL A 922 9.96 9.39 23.92
C VAL A 922 9.98 8.19 24.84
N ARG A 923 11.02 7.37 24.71
CA ARG A 923 11.17 6.10 25.40
C ARG A 923 12.00 6.23 26.66
N PHE A 924 11.64 5.42 27.65
CA PHE A 924 12.29 5.31 28.94
C PHE A 924 12.44 3.84 29.28
N GLN A 925 13.52 3.48 29.99
CA GLN A 925 13.78 2.12 30.42
C GLN A 925 13.94 2.06 31.96
N PRO A 926 12.85 2.25 32.73
CA PRO A 926 12.92 2.41 34.19
C PRO A 926 13.61 1.22 34.85
N VAL A 927 14.51 1.50 35.79
CA VAL A 927 15.34 0.49 36.47
C VAL A 927 14.98 0.43 37.96
N TYR A 928 14.90 -0.77 38.52
CA TYR A 928 14.56 -0.96 39.92
C TYR A 928 15.72 -0.56 40.84
N ALA A 929 15.44 0.20 41.90
CA ALA A 929 16.44 0.63 42.87
C ALA A 929 17.21 -0.54 43.53
N GLY A 930 16.54 -1.68 43.73
CA GLY A 930 17.18 -2.88 44.28
C GLY A 930 18.20 -3.51 43.33
N ASP A 931 17.98 -3.44 42.02
CA ASP A 931 18.94 -3.95 41.03
C ASP A 931 20.19 -3.05 40.95
N ILE A 932 20.02 -1.73 41.07
CA ILE A 932 21.17 -0.81 41.19
C ILE A 932 21.94 -1.09 42.48
N ALA A 933 21.25 -1.29 43.61
CA ALA A 933 21.90 -1.62 44.87
C ALA A 933 22.70 -2.92 44.78
N ARG A 934 22.19 -3.92 44.04
CA ARG A 934 22.91 -5.16 43.74
C ARG A 934 24.17 -4.90 42.92
N ALA A 935 24.10 -4.07 41.88
CA ALA A 935 25.28 -3.71 41.09
C ALA A 935 26.32 -2.93 41.90
N VAL A 936 25.90 -2.00 42.76
CA VAL A 936 26.78 -1.28 43.68
C VAL A 936 27.47 -2.24 44.64
N GLU A 937 26.74 -3.19 45.23
CA GLU A 937 27.32 -4.21 46.12
C GLU A 937 28.38 -5.05 45.39
N ILE A 938 28.09 -5.51 44.17
CA ILE A 938 29.06 -6.25 43.34
C ILE A 938 30.30 -5.39 43.08
N CYS A 939 30.14 -4.13 42.65
CA CYS A 939 31.26 -3.23 42.37
C CYS A 939 32.14 -2.93 43.59
N CYS A 940 31.61 -3.11 44.81
CA CYS A 940 32.34 -2.92 46.05
C CYS A 940 33.05 -4.19 46.56
N ARG A 941 32.90 -5.36 45.91
CA ARG A 941 33.52 -6.62 46.35
C ARG A 941 35.04 -6.62 46.17
N ASP A 942 35.73 -7.37 47.02
CA ASP A 942 37.21 -7.54 47.01
C ASP A 942 37.63 -8.82 46.29
N ASP A 943 36.91 -9.17 45.23
CA ASP A 943 37.20 -10.34 44.41
C ASP A 943 38.03 -9.88 43.19
N PRO A 944 39.25 -10.43 42.98
CA PRO A 944 40.07 -10.11 41.82
C PRO A 944 39.34 -10.25 40.48
N LYS A 945 38.41 -11.21 40.36
CA LYS A 945 37.61 -11.41 39.14
C LYS A 945 36.63 -10.26 38.91
N VAL A 946 35.98 -9.80 39.98
CA VAL A 946 35.03 -8.67 39.91
C VAL A 946 35.79 -7.39 39.57
N VAL A 947 36.89 -7.12 40.28
CA VAL A 947 37.72 -5.92 40.07
C VAL A 947 38.20 -5.83 38.62
N ALA A 948 38.69 -6.93 38.04
CA ALA A 948 39.11 -6.97 36.64
C ALA A 948 37.97 -6.69 35.64
N GLN A 949 36.73 -7.03 35.99
CA GLN A 949 35.58 -6.91 35.12
C GLN A 949 34.89 -5.54 35.20
N VAL A 950 34.85 -4.91 36.38
CA VAL A 950 34.14 -3.64 36.63
C VAL A 950 35.06 -2.42 36.67
N GLY A 951 36.36 -2.61 36.90
CA GLY A 951 37.34 -1.53 37.01
C GLY A 951 37.45 -0.71 35.72
N GLY A 952 37.33 0.60 35.83
CA GLY A 952 37.41 1.52 34.69
C GLY A 952 36.25 1.42 33.70
N LYS A 953 35.11 0.83 34.09
CA LYS A 953 33.95 0.61 33.22
C LYS A 953 32.80 1.59 33.48
N ILE A 954 32.02 1.82 32.44
CA ILE A 954 30.72 2.50 32.50
C ILE A 954 29.61 1.46 32.34
N ILE A 955 28.68 1.42 33.28
CA ILE A 955 27.54 0.49 33.29
C ILE A 955 26.27 1.30 33.08
N GLU A 956 25.63 1.16 31.92
CA GLU A 956 24.31 1.77 31.66
C GLU A 956 23.22 0.85 32.22
N ALA A 957 22.58 1.28 33.30
CA ALA A 957 21.60 0.48 34.04
C ALA A 957 20.17 0.83 33.63
N GLY A 958 19.64 0.09 32.65
CA GLY A 958 18.23 0.06 32.27
C GLY A 958 17.49 -1.14 32.87
N GLY A 959 16.18 -1.02 33.08
CA GLY A 959 15.33 -2.17 33.44
C GLY A 959 14.97 -3.08 32.26
N PRO A 960 14.17 -4.14 32.49
CA PRO A 960 13.85 -5.12 31.46
C PRO A 960 12.92 -4.58 30.37
N ASP A 961 12.08 -3.61 30.71
CA ASP A 961 11.00 -3.11 29.86
C ASP A 961 11.29 -1.68 29.41
N THR A 962 11.03 -1.40 28.12
CA THR A 962 11.07 -0.05 27.56
C THR A 962 9.65 0.46 27.37
N PHE A 963 9.37 1.66 27.88
CA PHE A 963 8.06 2.29 27.80
C PHE A 963 8.16 3.66 27.16
N THR A 964 7.18 4.01 26.34
CA THR A 964 6.95 5.39 25.92
C THR A 964 6.49 6.25 27.10
N TYR A 965 6.68 7.57 27.01
CA TYR A 965 6.23 8.49 28.06
C TYR A 965 4.73 8.36 28.33
N ARG A 966 3.95 8.15 27.26
CA ARG A 966 2.50 7.90 27.36
C ARG A 966 2.20 6.62 28.12
N GLU A 967 2.89 5.52 27.82
CA GLU A 967 2.72 4.25 28.51
C GLU A 967 3.08 4.37 30.00
N ILE A 968 4.13 5.13 30.35
CA ILE A 968 4.44 5.37 31.77
C ILE A 968 3.29 6.09 32.49
N MET A 969 2.69 7.11 31.87
CA MET A 969 1.52 7.77 32.45
C MET A 969 0.33 6.80 32.59
N GLN A 970 0.16 5.87 31.64
CA GLN A 970 -0.85 4.82 31.76
C GLN A 970 -0.56 3.86 32.91
N LEU A 971 0.70 3.46 33.13
CA LEU A 971 1.11 2.63 34.27
C LEU A 971 0.81 3.33 35.59
N VAL A 972 1.13 4.63 35.70
CA VAL A 972 0.81 5.44 36.88
C VAL A 972 -0.69 5.44 37.15
N LEU A 973 -1.53 5.70 36.13
CA LEU A 973 -2.99 5.72 36.29
C LEU A 973 -3.55 4.34 36.64
N ARG A 974 -3.05 3.28 36.00
CA ARG A 974 -3.43 1.88 36.26
C ARG A 974 -3.15 1.51 37.72
N TYR A 975 -1.92 1.70 38.19
CA TYR A 975 -1.53 1.25 39.53
C TYR A 975 -1.96 2.19 40.66
N SER A 976 -2.26 3.46 40.36
CA SER A 976 -2.84 4.38 41.34
C SER A 976 -4.36 4.24 41.48
N GLY A 977 -5.01 3.33 40.73
CA GLY A 977 -6.47 3.16 40.74
C GLY A 977 -7.25 4.31 40.09
N LEU A 978 -6.61 5.08 39.21
CA LEU A 978 -7.18 6.24 38.51
C LEU A 978 -7.37 5.99 37.01
N GLN A 979 -7.24 4.74 36.56
CA GLN A 979 -7.43 4.37 35.17
C GLN A 979 -8.84 4.74 34.69
N GLY A 980 -8.94 5.37 33.52
CA GLY A 980 -10.20 5.87 32.96
C GLY A 980 -10.75 7.15 33.61
N ARG A 981 -10.21 7.60 34.76
CA ARG A 981 -10.64 8.84 35.45
C ARG A 981 -9.87 10.10 35.03
N ARG A 982 -8.72 9.93 34.37
CA ARG A 982 -7.84 11.02 33.92
C ARG A 982 -7.46 10.77 32.47
N ALA A 983 -7.67 11.77 31.62
CA ALA A 983 -7.20 11.73 30.25
C ALA A 983 -5.68 12.00 30.19
N ILE A 984 -4.99 11.37 29.24
CA ILE A 984 -3.58 11.67 28.94
C ILE A 984 -3.55 12.56 27.69
N ILE A 985 -3.29 13.86 27.89
CA ILE A 985 -3.34 14.87 26.84
C ILE A 985 -1.92 15.14 26.34
N SER A 986 -1.75 15.11 25.01
CA SER A 986 -0.47 15.49 24.43
C SER A 986 -0.38 16.99 24.21
N LEU A 987 0.71 17.60 24.69
CA LEU A 987 1.04 19.00 24.51
C LEU A 987 2.26 19.14 23.58
N PRO A 988 2.26 20.11 22.65
CA PRO A 988 3.46 20.44 21.87
C PRO A 988 4.61 20.91 22.77
N TYR A 989 5.86 20.61 22.38
CA TYR A 989 7.04 21.00 23.16
C TYR A 989 7.16 22.51 23.39
N TRP A 990 6.77 23.34 22.42
CA TRP A 990 6.83 24.80 22.55
C TRP A 990 5.91 25.31 23.67
N LEU A 991 4.73 24.69 23.83
CA LEU A 991 3.79 25.03 24.89
C LEU A 991 4.35 24.65 26.26
N GLY A 992 5.00 23.48 26.32
CA GLY A 992 5.79 23.08 27.48
C GLY A 992 6.89 24.09 27.82
N MET A 993 7.65 24.56 26.83
CA MET A 993 8.72 25.55 27.06
C MET A 993 8.20 26.86 27.66
N ILE A 994 7.02 27.33 27.23
CA ILE A 994 6.37 28.51 27.83
C ILE A 994 5.96 28.21 29.27
N GLN A 995 5.28 27.08 29.52
CA GLN A 995 4.90 26.66 30.86
C GLN A 995 6.12 26.62 31.79
N ALA A 996 7.20 25.98 31.35
CA ALA A 996 8.42 25.85 32.14
C ALA A 996 9.13 27.18 32.38
N PHE A 997 9.08 28.13 31.43
CA PHE A 997 9.66 29.47 31.61
C PHE A 997 9.03 30.23 32.80
N PHE A 998 7.73 30.06 33.03
CA PHE A 998 7.04 30.66 34.17
C PHE A 998 7.24 29.83 35.45
N LEU A 999 7.10 28.51 35.36
CA LEU A 999 7.16 27.62 36.52
C LEU A 999 8.56 27.50 37.13
N GLU A 1000 9.64 27.58 36.34
CA GLU A 1000 11.01 27.50 36.87
C GLU A 1000 11.39 28.68 37.78
N LYS A 1001 10.62 29.78 37.77
CA LYS A 1001 10.82 30.96 38.63
C LYS A 1001 10.05 30.87 39.95
N LEU A 1002 9.20 29.87 40.11
CA LEU A 1002 8.42 29.65 41.32
C LEU A 1002 9.16 28.69 42.27
N PRO A 1003 8.83 28.72 43.57
CA PRO A 1003 9.35 27.74 44.53
C PRO A 1003 9.06 26.30 44.06
N GLU A 1004 10.00 25.40 44.33
CA GLU A 1004 9.86 23.99 43.96
C GLU A 1004 8.58 23.39 44.54
N SER A 1005 7.75 22.83 43.66
CA SER A 1005 6.50 22.17 44.01
C SER A 1005 6.31 20.90 43.16
N ILE A 1006 5.30 20.09 43.47
CA ILE A 1006 4.98 18.93 42.63
C ILE A 1006 4.65 19.33 41.18
N PHE A 1007 4.24 20.59 40.94
CA PHE A 1007 3.88 21.12 39.63
C PHE A 1007 5.05 21.76 38.85
N THR A 1008 6.21 22.02 39.45
CA THR A 1008 7.31 22.73 38.77
C THR A 1008 7.97 21.88 37.69
N VAL A 1009 7.91 22.32 36.44
CA VAL A 1009 8.62 21.74 35.29
C VAL A 1009 9.63 22.77 34.80
N THR A 1010 10.90 22.37 34.61
CA THR A 1010 11.95 23.28 34.13
C THR A 1010 12.15 23.16 32.62
N ARG A 1011 12.70 24.20 31.99
CA ARG A 1011 12.97 24.18 30.54
C ARG A 1011 13.95 23.07 30.16
N ASP A 1012 14.88 22.75 31.05
CA ASP A 1012 15.84 21.66 30.84
C ASP A 1012 15.19 20.28 30.92
N GLN A 1013 14.22 20.06 31.82
CA GLN A 1013 13.44 18.82 31.84
C GLN A 1013 12.68 18.62 30.53
N ILE A 1014 12.09 19.68 29.96
CA ILE A 1014 11.36 19.57 28.69
C ILE A 1014 12.30 19.30 27.51
N ARG A 1015 13.52 19.84 27.55
CA ARG A 1015 14.57 19.50 26.56
C ARG A 1015 15.01 18.05 26.70
N GLN A 1016 15.14 17.52 27.92
CA GLN A 1016 15.46 16.11 28.17
C GLN A 1016 14.36 15.19 27.64
N LEU A 1017 13.09 15.58 27.78
CA LEU A 1017 11.94 14.85 27.22
C LEU A 1017 11.86 14.85 25.67
N ARG A 1018 12.90 15.30 24.95
CA ARG A 1018 13.02 15.16 23.50
C ARG A 1018 13.89 13.98 23.06
N ASN A 1019 14.72 13.47 23.97
CA ASN A 1019 15.66 12.39 23.69
C ASN A 1019 15.27 11.16 24.51
N ASP A 1020 15.45 9.98 23.93
CA ASP A 1020 15.18 8.71 24.62
C ASP A 1020 16.14 8.52 25.81
N ASN A 1021 15.61 8.00 26.91
CA ASN A 1021 16.34 7.64 28.12
C ASN A 1021 16.34 6.12 28.28
N ILE A 1022 17.04 5.47 27.35
CA ILE A 1022 17.20 4.02 27.25
C ILE A 1022 18.70 3.70 27.20
N VAL A 1023 19.07 2.45 27.47
CA VAL A 1023 20.45 1.98 27.29
C VAL A 1023 20.83 2.13 25.82
N SER A 1024 22.03 2.64 25.56
CA SER A 1024 22.46 2.99 24.21
C SER A 1024 22.59 1.75 23.31
N VAL A 1025 21.78 1.68 22.24
CA VAL A 1025 21.82 0.62 21.21
C VAL A 1025 22.76 1.00 20.05
N SER A 1026 23.80 1.79 20.34
CA SER A 1026 24.75 2.21 19.31
C SER A 1026 25.61 1.03 18.85
N PRO A 1027 25.87 0.84 17.54
CA PRO A 1027 26.75 -0.24 17.05
C PRO A 1027 28.20 -0.11 17.56
N VAL A 1028 28.57 1.05 18.10
CA VAL A 1028 29.80 1.26 18.87
C VAL A 1028 29.40 1.58 20.31
N PRO A 1029 29.51 0.62 21.24
CA PRO A 1029 29.33 0.89 22.66
C PRO A 1029 30.29 2.00 23.12
N PRO A 1030 29.96 2.76 24.18
CA PRO A 1030 30.94 3.64 24.83
C PRO A 1030 32.24 2.86 25.11
N LEU A 1031 33.40 3.46 24.85
CA LEU A 1031 34.68 2.86 25.23
C LEU A 1031 34.58 2.45 26.71
N HIS A 1032 34.88 1.19 27.02
CA HIS A 1032 34.77 0.61 28.37
C HIS A 1032 33.34 0.40 28.91
N SER A 1033 32.33 0.14 28.08
CA SER A 1033 30.99 -0.24 28.57
C SER A 1033 30.90 -1.68 29.07
N LEU A 1034 30.14 -1.92 30.14
CA LEU A 1034 29.76 -3.26 30.62
C LEU A 1034 28.23 -3.38 30.67
N ASP A 1035 27.70 -4.50 30.20
CA ASP A 1035 26.25 -4.75 30.22
C ASP A 1035 25.75 -5.00 31.65
N PHE A 1036 24.69 -4.27 32.02
CA PHE A 1036 24.11 -4.30 33.37
C PHE A 1036 23.47 -5.65 33.69
N ALA A 1037 22.71 -6.24 32.76
CA ALA A 1037 22.08 -7.53 32.98
C ALA A 1037 23.14 -8.64 33.14
N SER A 1038 24.15 -8.64 32.26
CA SER A 1038 25.28 -9.59 32.31
C SER A 1038 26.09 -9.50 33.60
N LEU A 1039 26.26 -8.31 34.18
CA LEU A 1039 26.94 -8.15 35.48
C LEU A 1039 26.17 -8.84 36.61
N LEU A 1040 24.85 -8.64 36.65
CA LEU A 1040 23.99 -9.18 37.71
C LEU A 1040 23.81 -10.70 37.60
N THR A 1041 23.88 -11.27 36.40
CA THR A 1041 23.86 -12.71 36.18
C THR A 1041 25.22 -13.36 36.46
N ALA A 1042 26.33 -12.70 36.08
CA ALA A 1042 27.68 -13.23 36.29
C ALA A 1042 28.06 -13.33 37.78
N PHE A 1043 27.56 -12.41 38.62
CA PHE A 1043 27.85 -12.40 40.05
C PHE A 1043 26.56 -12.38 40.88
N PRO A 1044 26.12 -13.53 41.41
CA PRO A 1044 24.95 -13.57 42.29
C PRO A 1044 25.18 -12.72 43.54
N SER A 1045 24.12 -12.06 44.04
CA SER A 1045 24.18 -11.21 45.22
C SER A 1045 24.48 -12.00 46.49
N SER A 1046 25.39 -11.50 47.34
CA SER A 1046 25.66 -12.05 48.68
C SER A 1046 24.56 -11.73 49.70
N LEU A 1047 23.70 -10.75 49.39
CA LEU A 1047 22.55 -10.37 50.20
C LEU A 1047 21.42 -11.40 50.07
N PRO A 1048 20.76 -11.81 51.17
CA PRO A 1048 19.44 -12.42 51.10
C PRO A 1048 18.45 -11.35 50.62
N SER A 1049 18.39 -11.17 49.31
CA SER A 1049 17.45 -10.26 48.67
C SER A 1049 16.04 -10.74 48.96
N SER A 1050 15.11 -9.81 49.08
CA SER A 1050 13.67 -10.06 49.04
C SER A 1050 13.20 -10.64 47.69
N ALA A 1051 14.11 -10.82 46.73
CA ALA A 1051 13.89 -11.60 45.52
C ALA A 1051 14.32 -13.05 45.73
N PRO A 1052 13.50 -14.05 45.34
CA PRO A 1052 13.86 -15.45 45.45
C PRO A 1052 15.19 -15.71 44.72
N ALA A 1053 16.09 -16.46 45.37
CA ALA A 1053 17.29 -17.00 44.74
C ALA A 1053 16.84 -17.93 43.60
N GLY A 1054 16.80 -17.39 42.38
CA GLY A 1054 16.23 -18.03 41.19
C GLY A 1054 15.80 -17.04 40.09
N GLU A 1055 15.51 -15.78 40.41
CA GLU A 1055 15.30 -14.76 39.35
C GLU A 1055 16.63 -14.10 38.98
N ALA A 1056 17.34 -14.69 38.01
CA ALA A 1056 18.52 -14.08 37.38
C ALA A 1056 18.18 -12.84 36.51
N GLY A 1057 16.90 -12.44 36.45
CA GLY A 1057 16.42 -11.32 35.64
C GLY A 1057 16.37 -9.97 36.37
N LEU A 1058 16.24 -8.90 35.59
CA LEU A 1058 15.99 -7.55 36.10
C LEU A 1058 14.53 -7.43 36.58
N THR A 1059 14.30 -6.65 37.63
CA THR A 1059 12.96 -6.50 38.22
C THR A 1059 12.07 -5.61 37.36
N SER A 1060 10.95 -6.14 36.87
CA SER A 1060 9.98 -5.36 36.08
C SER A 1060 9.17 -4.38 36.92
N VAL A 1061 8.80 -3.27 36.28
CA VAL A 1061 7.94 -2.21 36.81
C VAL A 1061 6.58 -2.76 37.28
N HIS A 1062 6.04 -3.75 36.56
CA HIS A 1062 4.76 -4.38 36.87
C HIS A 1062 4.73 -5.14 38.21
N LYS A 1063 5.90 -5.63 38.68
CA LYS A 1063 6.02 -6.37 39.94
C LYS A 1063 6.01 -5.46 41.17
N MET A 1064 6.60 -4.26 41.04
CA MET A 1064 6.83 -3.37 42.19
C MET A 1064 5.84 -2.21 42.31
N LEU A 1065 5.40 -1.59 41.21
CA LEU A 1065 4.46 -0.46 41.29
C LEU A 1065 3.17 -0.76 42.07
N PRO A 1066 2.53 -1.95 41.95
CA PRO A 1066 1.35 -2.26 42.73
C PRO A 1066 1.58 -2.21 44.25
N GLN A 1067 2.79 -2.50 44.71
CA GLN A 1067 3.09 -2.64 46.14
C GLN A 1067 3.08 -1.32 46.91
N TYR A 1068 3.34 -0.19 46.22
CA TYR A 1068 3.43 1.12 46.86
C TYR A 1068 2.62 2.24 46.18
N LEU A 1069 2.20 2.09 44.91
CA LEU A 1069 1.20 2.96 44.30
C LEU A 1069 -0.22 2.41 44.46
N GLY A 1070 -0.37 1.09 44.57
CA GLY A 1070 -1.64 0.45 44.89
C GLY A 1070 -2.16 0.97 46.23
N ALA A 1071 -3.46 1.24 46.31
CA ALA A 1071 -4.10 1.82 47.47
C ALA A 1071 -3.86 0.97 48.73
N LYS A 1072 -2.78 1.27 49.48
CA LYS A 1072 -2.67 0.89 50.87
C LYS A 1072 -3.75 1.65 51.62
N ALA A 1073 -4.78 0.93 52.05
CA ALA A 1073 -5.66 1.37 53.10
C ALA A 1073 -4.81 1.88 54.28
N SER A 1074 -4.91 3.19 54.52
CA SER A 1074 -4.87 3.82 55.84
C SER A 1074 -3.89 3.23 56.87
N ILE A 1075 -2.60 3.56 56.74
CA ILE A 1075 -1.70 3.62 57.91
C ILE A 1075 -0.99 4.97 57.88
N GLU A 1076 -1.75 6.03 58.19
CA GLU A 1076 -1.19 7.23 58.79
C GLU A 1076 -1.66 7.31 60.24
N GLN A 1077 -0.66 7.36 61.11
CA GLN A 1077 -0.77 7.38 62.56
C GLN A 1077 -1.44 8.67 63.05
N GLY A 1078 -2.44 8.48 63.90
CA GLY A 1078 -2.62 9.20 65.17
C GLY A 1078 -2.33 10.70 65.20
N LYS A 1079 -3.33 11.51 64.84
CA LYS A 1079 -3.59 12.77 65.55
C LYS A 1079 -5.04 12.81 66.02
N ARG A 1080 -5.16 12.84 67.35
CA ARG A 1080 -6.38 13.11 68.11
C ARG A 1080 -7.13 14.33 67.55
N THR A 1081 -8.40 14.18 67.22
CA THR A 1081 -9.41 15.23 67.42
C THR A 1081 -10.76 14.60 67.72
N HIS A 1082 -11.43 15.22 68.68
CA HIS A 1082 -12.64 14.78 69.37
C HIS A 1082 -13.87 14.52 68.48
N GLY A 1083 -14.72 13.65 69.02
CA GLY A 1083 -15.98 13.20 68.43
C GLY A 1083 -17.01 14.28 68.12
N ARG A 1084 -17.87 13.94 67.17
CA ARG A 1084 -19.32 14.13 67.28
C ARG A 1084 -20.02 13.16 66.31
N GLY A 1085 -20.95 12.39 66.87
CA GLY A 1085 -21.68 11.34 66.16
C GLY A 1085 -22.88 11.83 65.36
N SER A 1086 -23.32 10.94 64.47
CA SER A 1086 -24.69 10.77 63.96
C SER A 1086 -24.63 9.48 63.10
N VAL A 1087 -24.94 8.30 63.64
CA VAL A 1087 -26.26 7.63 63.58
C VAL A 1087 -26.99 7.94 62.26
N VAL A 1088 -27.06 6.95 61.35
CA VAL A 1088 -28.30 6.39 60.75
C VAL A 1088 -27.97 4.99 60.19
N THR A 1089 -28.77 4.02 60.64
CA THR A 1089 -28.97 2.60 60.25
C THR A 1089 -29.23 2.44 58.73
N GLY A 1090 -28.79 1.42 57.99
CA GLY A 1090 -29.13 -0.01 58.13
C GLY A 1090 -30.19 -0.43 57.07
N ALA A 1091 -29.92 -1.55 56.37
CA ALA A 1091 -30.83 -2.41 55.58
C ALA A 1091 -30.93 -2.26 54.03
N SER A 1092 -30.14 -3.13 53.37
CA SER A 1092 -30.46 -4.10 52.31
C SER A 1092 -31.82 -4.17 51.58
N SER A 1093 -31.69 -4.53 50.29
CA SER A 1093 -32.55 -5.39 49.44
C SER A 1093 -33.70 -4.75 48.64
N GLY A 1094 -33.83 -5.16 47.37
CA GLY A 1094 -35.04 -4.98 46.57
C GLY A 1094 -34.79 -4.59 45.11
N PHE A 1095 -34.64 -5.61 44.25
CA PHE A 1095 -34.73 -5.54 42.79
C PHE A 1095 -36.17 -5.25 42.33
N GLU A 1096 -36.31 -4.74 41.09
CA GLU A 1096 -37.53 -4.65 40.24
C GLU A 1096 -38.59 -3.57 40.52
N GLN A 1097 -38.70 -2.58 39.62
CA GLN A 1097 -39.86 -2.42 38.71
C GLN A 1097 -39.73 -1.16 37.80
N VAL A 1098 -39.46 -1.44 36.53
CA VAL A 1098 -40.18 -0.98 35.32
C VAL A 1098 -41.02 0.31 35.42
N GLN A 1099 -40.53 1.35 34.74
CA GLN A 1099 -41.24 2.08 33.66
C GLN A 1099 -42.69 2.56 33.95
N LYS A 1100 -42.84 3.85 34.29
CA LYS A 1100 -43.83 4.78 33.68
C LYS A 1100 -43.79 6.15 34.36
N MET A 1101 -43.72 7.19 33.52
CA MET A 1101 -44.33 8.53 33.68
C MET A 1101 -43.88 9.34 34.92
N ASN A 1102 -43.54 10.63 34.84
CA ASN A 1102 -43.76 11.63 33.83
C ASN A 1102 -42.95 12.87 34.27
N MET A 1103 -42.48 13.64 33.30
CA MET A 1103 -42.44 15.11 33.31
C MET A 1103 -42.03 15.83 34.60
N LYS A 1104 -40.85 16.48 34.58
CA LYS A 1104 -40.75 17.96 34.49
C LYS A 1104 -39.30 18.44 34.69
N LYS A 1105 -38.89 19.23 33.69
CA LYS A 1105 -37.74 20.13 33.58
C LYS A 1105 -36.38 19.53 33.26
#